data_AF-A0A251WJU0-F1
#
_entry.id   AF-A0A251WJU0-F1
#
_cell.length_a   1.000
_cell.length_b   1.000
_cell.length_c   1.000
_cell.angle_alpha   90.00
_cell.angle_beta   90.00
_cell.angle_gamma   90.00
#
_symmetry.space_group_name_H-M   'P 1'
#
loop_
_entity.id
_entity.type
_entity.pdbx_description
1 polymer ?
#
loop_
_entity_poly.entity_id
_entity_poly.type
_entity_poly.pdbx_seq_one_letter_code
_entity_poly.pdbx_strand_id
1 'polypeptide(L)'
;MNLNRLQQKIRPRQMAIVEAGLIGVISGLAAVCLKQGVGLLGSGRLQMATLYPDWLILPLIGGLGGFLAGYTIERFAPEAAGSGIPQVKAALGYIPITLNARVALVKLASTLISLGSGLTLGRQGPTVQIGAAIAGQLSQWLPTSPDHRRQLLAAGAAAGLAAGFNAPIAGVLFVIEELLQDVSGLTLGTAILASFIGAVVSRVLGGEEIPLTPNLMDIYPYFSVSTIPLLMLLGAIAGVLGIGLIRGLLLGLRLNRRLRLGLPWRVGLAGLISGALVAALPIMLRNNASLQSVWITSEFSWQMLLLIFIAKFALTLIAFSSGAPGGLFAPSLVLGSALGYLVIYGALGLQNSLGIPLGVDTGVSYTTTFALAGMAAFFSAVTRGPITAIVIVFEMTTDFDLVLPLMIASVSSYLVAEAISSGSIYKYVLAWNGIHIKPLQQMESRLAGLTAADIMQRRVETLSSQMSLTEVTQAFARSHHRGFPVVDEGQLVGIVTQTDLAKINQQKLEESLPLSTIMTSQPVTVRPHDPLPQVLFWLDRYKLSRLPVVDRYKLVGIITRADIIRAETDRLSGKTEAVGPQPEPSYVVYQTRDPAVGQGRLLVPIANPKTAGPLLQMAAAIAKSRRYELECLQVIPVSRLRSPAETAVSTATSRRLLKQTNQLRREWQIPIHTQIRVTHDVSQAILEAIQKRHIDMVLMGWKGVTDTPDRIFGSVVDTIIRQADCRVILVKFPLQNSQFQVPAFDRWLVPTAGGGNSQDAIQLLPFLVKLSEQPEIRLCYVSRPQQSIGSFPGLDKQTNYLKSRTSAAVIPVTVCSDSVSDAIVDLADKNQCDVIMLGATREGLLQQVISGNIPEEIARRSNCTVILVRSAI
;
A
#
# COMPACT_ATOMS: atom_id res chain seq x y z
N MET A 1 31.97 1.00 5.49
CA MET A 1 31.73 0.05 6.61
C MET A 1 30.30 -0.45 6.49
N ASN A 2 30.11 -1.72 6.10
CA ASN A 2 28.81 -2.26 5.63
C ASN A 2 27.78 -2.40 6.77
N LEU A 3 26.83 -1.45 6.87
CA LEU A 3 25.70 -1.53 7.81
C LEU A 3 24.89 -2.84 7.69
N ASN A 4 24.84 -3.43 6.50
CA ASN A 4 24.13 -4.70 6.25
C ASN A 4 24.70 -5.89 7.04
N ARG A 5 26.00 -5.89 7.40
CA ARG A 5 26.60 -6.95 8.23
C ARG A 5 26.30 -6.80 9.72
N LEU A 6 26.03 -5.58 10.19
CA LEU A 6 25.60 -5.32 11.57
C LEU A 6 24.13 -5.69 11.78
N GLN A 7 23.28 -5.46 10.77
CA GLN A 7 21.84 -5.77 10.82
C GLN A 7 21.53 -7.27 10.98
N GLN A 8 22.38 -8.17 10.49
CA GLN A 8 22.19 -9.61 10.67
C GLN A 8 22.55 -10.11 12.08
N LYS A 9 23.28 -9.33 12.89
CA LYS A 9 23.75 -9.73 14.23
C LYS A 9 22.91 -9.16 15.39
N ILE A 10 22.11 -8.12 15.18
CA ILE A 10 21.39 -7.41 16.26
C ILE A 10 19.88 -7.72 16.17
N ARG A 11 19.27 -8.14 17.29
CA ARG A 11 17.82 -8.38 17.34
C ARG A 11 17.06 -7.06 17.09
N PRO A 12 15.93 -7.05 16.36
CA PRO A 12 15.22 -5.82 15.97
C PRO A 12 14.83 -4.90 17.13
N ARG A 13 14.57 -5.45 18.33
CA ARG A 13 14.31 -4.66 19.55
C ARG A 13 15.52 -3.86 20.05
N GLN A 14 16.73 -4.42 19.96
CA GLN A 14 17.95 -3.74 20.43
C GLN A 14 18.29 -2.55 19.52
N MET A 15 18.02 -2.69 18.22
CA MET A 15 18.23 -1.62 17.25
C MET A 15 17.28 -0.43 17.50
N ALA A 16 16.00 -0.71 17.79
CA ALA A 16 15.02 0.31 18.14
C ALA A 16 15.41 1.14 19.38
N ILE A 17 16.02 0.50 20.38
CA ILE A 17 16.51 1.16 21.60
C ILE A 17 17.67 2.12 21.27
N VAL A 18 18.64 1.68 20.47
CA VAL A 18 19.76 2.51 20.05
C VAL A 18 19.29 3.70 19.20
N GLU A 19 18.36 3.46 18.27
CA GLU A 19 17.75 4.51 17.45
C GLU A 19 17.03 5.55 18.32
N ALA A 20 16.18 5.09 19.26
CA ALA A 20 15.49 5.97 20.19
C ALA A 20 16.47 6.79 21.05
N GLY A 21 17.55 6.17 21.51
CA GLY A 21 18.61 6.87 22.25
C GLY A 21 19.28 7.97 21.43
N LEU A 22 19.67 7.66 20.19
CA LEU A 22 20.27 8.65 19.29
C LEU A 22 19.30 9.79 18.96
N ILE A 23 18.03 9.48 18.69
CA ILE A 23 16.98 10.48 18.46
C ILE A 23 16.82 11.38 19.67
N GLY A 24 16.80 10.82 20.89
CA GLY A 24 16.73 11.58 22.14
C GLY A 24 17.88 12.57 22.27
N VAL A 25 19.13 12.11 22.08
CA VAL A 25 20.31 12.98 22.18
C VAL A 25 20.27 14.13 21.19
N ILE A 26 20.03 13.84 19.90
CA ILE A 26 20.04 14.87 18.85
C ILE A 26 18.86 15.85 19.03
N SER A 27 17.68 15.36 19.41
CA SER A 27 16.51 16.21 19.69
C SER A 27 16.75 17.12 20.90
N GLY A 28 17.39 16.59 21.96
CA GLY A 28 17.82 17.35 23.12
C GLY A 28 18.79 18.47 22.76
N LEU A 29 19.86 18.16 22.02
CA LEU A 29 20.83 19.15 21.54
C LEU A 29 20.18 20.23 20.67
N ALA A 30 19.27 19.85 19.77
CA ALA A 30 18.55 20.80 18.94
C ALA A 30 17.65 21.74 19.76
N ALA A 31 16.98 21.22 20.80
CA ALA A 31 16.18 22.03 21.72
C ALA A 31 17.04 23.00 22.53
N VAL A 32 18.22 22.58 23.00
CA VAL A 32 19.20 23.44 23.70
C VAL A 32 19.70 24.56 22.80
N CYS A 33 20.12 24.22 21.58
CA CYS A 33 20.56 25.20 20.58
C CYS A 33 19.46 26.24 20.31
N LEU A 34 18.21 25.80 20.16
CA LEU A 34 17.08 26.70 19.97
C LEU A 34 16.82 27.58 21.22
N LYS A 35 16.86 27.01 22.44
CA LYS A 35 16.67 27.74 23.71
C LYS A 35 17.72 28.84 23.86
N GLN A 36 19.01 28.48 23.78
CA GLN A 36 20.11 29.42 23.96
C GLN A 36 20.15 30.46 22.83
N GLY A 37 19.96 30.04 21.58
CA GLY A 37 19.98 30.95 20.44
C GLY A 37 18.86 32.00 20.47
N VAL A 38 17.64 31.60 20.86
CA VAL A 38 16.53 32.56 21.07
C VAL A 38 16.84 33.51 22.23
N GLY A 39 17.43 33.01 23.32
CA GLY A 39 17.85 33.82 24.45
C GLY A 39 18.88 34.89 24.07
N LEU A 40 19.93 34.49 23.35
CA LEU A 40 21.01 35.39 22.90
C LEU A 40 20.51 36.47 21.92
N LEU A 41 19.69 36.10 20.93
CA LEU A 41 19.11 37.09 20.02
C LEU A 41 18.11 38.00 20.74
N GLY A 42 17.33 37.45 21.67
CA GLY A 42 16.37 38.20 22.46
C GLY A 42 17.03 39.24 23.37
N SER A 43 18.13 38.89 24.03
CA SER A 43 18.92 39.83 24.85
C SER A 43 19.61 40.89 23.99
N GLY A 44 20.21 40.50 22.86
CA GLY A 44 20.79 41.45 21.90
C GLY A 44 19.76 42.45 21.35
N ARG A 45 18.54 41.98 21.03
CA ARG A 45 17.42 42.85 20.63
C ARG A 45 17.08 43.88 21.70
N LEU A 46 17.01 43.47 22.97
CA LEU A 46 16.70 44.38 24.08
C LEU A 46 17.84 45.35 24.37
N GLN A 47 19.09 44.93 24.25
CA GLN A 47 20.26 45.80 24.34
C GLN A 47 20.25 46.87 23.23
N MET A 48 19.85 46.51 22.02
CA MET A 48 19.68 47.50 20.94
C MET A 48 18.55 48.50 21.26
N ALA A 49 17.51 48.06 21.96
CA ALA A 49 16.42 48.94 22.41
C ALA A 49 16.79 49.87 23.58
N THR A 50 17.93 49.65 24.25
CA THR A 50 18.49 50.64 25.19
C THR A 50 19.43 51.63 24.51
N LEU A 51 19.99 51.29 23.34
CA LEU A 51 20.90 52.14 22.58
C LEU A 51 20.17 53.04 21.57
N TYR A 52 19.04 52.58 21.03
CA TYR A 52 18.24 53.28 20.02
C TYR A 52 16.78 53.43 20.48
N PRO A 53 16.01 54.36 19.90
CA PRO A 53 14.60 54.52 20.24
C PRO A 53 13.81 53.21 20.04
N ASP A 54 13.25 52.71 21.15
CA ASP A 54 12.50 51.46 21.26
C ASP A 54 11.34 51.34 20.24
N TRP A 55 10.59 52.43 20.04
CA TRP A 55 9.47 52.54 19.11
C TRP A 55 9.88 52.39 17.64
N LEU A 56 11.17 52.53 17.31
CA LEU A 56 11.70 52.33 15.96
C LEU A 56 12.43 50.99 15.84
N ILE A 57 13.32 50.69 16.78
CA ILE A 57 14.23 49.54 16.66
C ILE A 57 13.53 48.19 16.88
N LEU A 58 12.55 48.11 17.79
CA LEU A 58 11.82 46.86 18.05
C LEU A 58 10.93 46.44 16.86
N PRO A 59 10.12 47.32 16.23
CA PRO A 59 9.43 47.00 14.98
C PRO A 59 10.38 46.63 13.85
N LEU A 60 11.51 47.34 13.71
CA LEU A 60 12.45 47.12 12.61
C LEU A 60 13.14 45.76 12.72
N ILE A 61 13.64 45.40 13.91
CA ILE A 61 14.21 44.07 14.17
C ILE A 61 13.15 42.99 13.99
N GLY A 62 11.94 43.18 14.53
CA GLY A 62 10.84 42.24 14.37
C GLY A 62 10.45 42.04 12.91
N GLY A 63 10.39 43.12 12.12
CA GLY A 63 10.04 43.10 10.71
C GLY A 63 11.09 42.40 9.84
N LEU A 64 12.36 42.76 10.02
CA LEU A 64 13.47 42.13 9.30
C LEU A 64 13.64 40.65 9.69
N GLY A 65 13.60 40.35 10.99
CA GLY A 65 13.67 38.97 11.47
C GLY A 65 12.50 38.13 10.99
N GLY A 66 11.29 38.67 11.03
CA GLY A 66 10.10 38.01 10.48
C GLY A 66 10.23 37.75 8.98
N PHE A 67 10.71 38.72 8.21
CA PHE A 67 10.95 38.57 6.77
C PHE A 67 11.97 37.46 6.48
N LEU A 68 13.11 37.47 7.16
CA LEU A 68 14.15 36.44 7.01
C LEU A 68 13.66 35.05 7.41
N ALA A 69 12.87 34.94 8.48
CA ALA A 69 12.25 33.68 8.88
C ALA A 69 11.26 33.16 7.83
N GLY A 70 10.40 34.03 7.28
CA GLY A 70 9.47 33.65 6.21
C GLY A 70 10.19 33.29 4.91
N TYR A 71 11.26 33.99 4.55
CA TYR A 71 12.10 33.72 3.37
C TYR A 71 12.82 32.38 3.47
N THR A 72 13.40 32.08 4.63
CA THR A 72 14.07 30.79 4.84
C THR A 72 13.09 29.61 4.72
N ILE A 73 11.87 29.75 5.24
CA ILE A 73 10.83 28.72 5.10
C ILE A 73 10.38 28.57 3.65
N GLU A 74 9.97 29.66 3.00
CA GLU A 74 9.40 29.59 1.64
C GLU A 74 10.41 29.06 0.63
N ARG A 75 11.68 29.46 0.74
CA ARG A 75 12.73 29.05 -0.20
C ARG A 75 13.27 27.64 0.08
N PHE A 76 13.47 27.29 1.35
CA PHE A 76 14.20 26.07 1.70
C PHE A 76 13.35 24.96 2.29
N ALA A 77 12.23 25.17 2.98
CA ALA A 77 11.38 24.06 3.43
C ALA A 77 9.97 24.58 3.80
N PRO A 78 9.02 24.63 2.85
CA PRO A 78 7.67 25.09 3.11
C PRO A 78 6.94 24.32 4.23
N GLU A 79 7.33 23.05 4.44
CA GLU A 79 6.80 22.18 5.49
C GLU A 79 7.17 22.66 6.91
N ALA A 80 8.18 23.53 7.04
CA ALA A 80 8.60 24.12 8.31
C ALA A 80 7.71 25.30 8.77
N ALA A 81 6.69 25.70 8.00
CA ALA A 81 5.79 26.79 8.39
C ALA A 81 4.94 26.49 9.65
N GLY A 82 4.61 27.54 10.42
CA GLY A 82 3.71 27.45 11.58
C GLY A 82 4.29 26.68 12.78
N SER A 83 3.44 25.97 13.52
CA SER A 83 3.86 25.20 14.71
C SER A 83 4.70 23.97 14.37
N GLY A 84 4.32 23.22 13.32
CA GLY A 84 4.95 21.95 12.98
C GLY A 84 4.22 20.71 13.51
N ILE A 85 3.48 20.85 14.61
CA ILE A 85 2.65 19.77 15.17
C ILE A 85 1.60 19.26 14.17
N PRO A 86 0.84 20.12 13.44
CA PRO A 86 -0.05 19.66 12.39
C PRO A 86 0.63 18.74 11.37
N GLN A 87 1.83 19.12 10.90
CA GLN A 87 2.59 18.36 9.93
C GLN A 87 3.05 17.00 10.48
N VAL A 88 3.47 16.96 11.76
CA VAL A 88 3.80 15.70 12.43
C VAL A 88 2.56 14.82 12.57
N LYS A 89 1.43 15.37 13.01
CA LYS A 89 0.16 14.64 13.15
C LYS A 89 -0.32 14.06 11.81
N ALA A 90 -0.20 14.82 10.73
CA ALA A 90 -0.52 14.33 9.39
C ALA A 90 0.46 13.26 8.89
N ALA A 91 1.76 13.39 9.12
CA ALA A 91 2.74 12.34 8.80
C ALA A 91 2.46 11.04 9.57
N LEU A 92 2.09 11.14 10.85
CA LEU A 92 1.68 9.99 11.67
C LEU A 92 0.32 9.41 11.25
N GLY A 93 -0.53 10.19 10.58
CA GLY A 93 -1.78 9.76 9.94
C GLY A 93 -1.61 9.24 8.51
N TYR A 94 -0.40 8.79 8.13
CA TYR A 94 -0.05 8.27 6.80
C TYR A 94 -0.19 9.25 5.63
N ILE A 95 -0.29 10.55 5.91
CA ILE A 95 -0.32 11.59 4.87
C ILE A 95 1.13 11.85 4.44
N PRO A 96 1.44 11.86 3.12
CA PRO A 96 2.81 11.94 2.62
C PRO A 96 3.40 13.35 2.82
N ILE A 97 3.80 13.66 4.05
CA ILE A 97 4.52 14.88 4.42
C ILE A 97 5.99 14.52 4.66
N THR A 98 6.88 15.31 4.05
CA THR A 98 8.31 15.10 4.22
C THR A 98 8.79 15.62 5.57
N LEU A 99 9.33 14.73 6.39
CA LEU A 99 10.02 15.03 7.65
C LEU A 99 11.44 14.47 7.54
N ASN A 100 12.42 15.35 7.33
CA ASN A 100 13.83 15.01 7.11
C ASN A 100 14.75 16.07 7.72
N ALA A 101 16.07 15.86 7.67
CA ALA A 101 17.04 16.79 8.30
C ALA A 101 16.97 18.21 7.73
N ARG A 102 16.63 18.36 6.44
CA ARG A 102 16.43 19.68 5.82
C ARG A 102 15.29 20.45 6.50
N VAL A 103 14.16 19.80 6.75
CA VAL A 103 13.04 20.42 7.49
C VAL A 103 13.46 20.75 8.92
N ALA A 104 14.19 19.86 9.60
CA ALA A 104 14.68 20.10 10.96
C ALA A 104 15.58 21.35 11.03
N LEU A 105 16.56 21.48 10.14
CA LEU A 105 17.49 22.62 10.09
C LEU A 105 16.78 23.93 9.76
N VAL A 106 15.92 23.95 8.73
CA VAL A 106 15.16 25.15 8.37
C VAL A 106 14.21 25.55 9.49
N LYS A 107 13.57 24.57 10.16
CA LYS A 107 12.70 24.85 11.30
C LYS A 107 13.46 25.45 12.47
N LEU A 108 14.63 24.91 12.79
CA LEU A 108 15.50 25.42 13.85
C LEU A 108 15.93 26.86 13.54
N ALA A 109 16.49 27.12 12.37
CA ALA A 109 16.97 28.45 11.98
C ALA A 109 15.85 29.49 11.91
N SER A 110 14.74 29.17 11.22
CA SER A 110 13.62 30.10 11.08
C SER A 110 12.92 30.40 12.41
N THR A 111 12.79 29.40 13.30
CA THR A 111 12.24 29.61 14.65
C THR A 111 13.17 30.47 15.50
N LEU A 112 14.48 30.23 15.44
CA LEU A 112 15.49 31.01 16.17
C LEU A 112 15.43 32.49 15.77
N ILE A 113 15.38 32.79 14.47
CA ILE A 113 15.27 34.16 13.94
C ILE A 113 13.92 34.79 14.34
N SER A 114 12.81 34.06 14.14
CA SER A 114 11.46 34.55 14.42
C SER A 114 11.27 34.90 15.91
N LEU A 115 11.57 33.97 16.81
CA LEU A 115 11.39 34.19 18.24
C LEU A 115 12.43 35.16 18.80
N GLY A 116 13.69 35.08 18.34
CA GLY A 116 14.77 35.98 18.75
C GLY A 116 14.53 37.44 18.34
N SER A 117 13.88 37.67 17.19
CA SER A 117 13.50 39.02 16.74
C SER A 117 12.27 39.59 17.46
N GLY A 118 11.57 38.79 18.26
CA GLY A 118 10.53 39.26 19.17
C GLY A 118 9.10 38.78 18.85
N LEU A 119 8.88 37.94 17.83
CA LEU A 119 7.56 37.34 17.63
C LEU A 119 7.19 36.47 18.83
N THR A 120 6.01 36.71 19.41
CA THR A 120 5.61 36.14 20.71
C THR A 120 4.99 34.75 20.60
N LEU A 121 5.65 33.83 19.90
CA LEU A 121 5.26 32.42 19.84
C LEU A 121 6.15 31.57 20.76
N GLY A 122 5.82 30.28 20.92
CA GLY A 122 6.58 29.34 21.72
C GLY A 122 7.54 28.48 20.90
N ARG A 123 8.67 28.07 21.50
CA ARG A 123 9.62 27.12 20.88
C ARG A 123 9.15 25.67 20.86
N GLN A 124 8.19 25.30 21.71
CA GLN A 124 7.84 23.90 22.00
C GLN A 124 7.14 23.16 20.85
N GLY A 125 6.34 23.85 20.03
CA GLY A 125 5.80 23.25 18.80
C GLY A 125 6.91 22.92 17.79
N PRO A 126 7.79 23.88 17.48
CA PRO A 126 8.96 23.65 16.65
C PRO A 126 9.89 22.51 17.13
N THR A 127 10.17 22.39 18.43
CA THR A 127 11.02 21.29 18.93
C THR A 127 10.40 19.91 18.66
N VAL A 128 9.08 19.77 18.77
CA VAL A 128 8.36 18.54 18.37
C VAL A 128 8.60 18.21 16.89
N GLN A 129 8.45 19.19 15.99
CA GLN A 129 8.66 18.96 14.57
C GLN A 129 10.12 18.67 14.24
N ILE A 130 11.06 19.35 14.90
CA ILE A 130 12.50 19.12 14.73
C ILE A 130 12.85 17.68 15.16
N GLY A 131 12.40 17.23 16.32
CA GLY A 131 12.63 15.88 16.81
C GLY A 131 12.02 14.81 15.89
N ALA A 132 10.77 15.01 15.44
CA ALA A 132 10.14 14.14 14.46
C ALA A 132 10.88 14.12 13.12
N ALA A 133 11.41 15.27 12.66
CA ALA A 133 12.17 15.36 11.40
C ALA A 133 13.56 14.72 11.49
N ILE A 134 14.22 14.77 12.64
CA ILE A 134 15.46 14.03 12.93
C ILE A 134 15.20 12.53 12.90
N ALA A 135 14.17 12.05 13.59
CA ALA A 135 13.76 10.65 13.53
C ALA A 135 13.35 10.23 12.10
N GLY A 136 12.70 11.14 11.39
CA GLY A 136 12.34 10.99 9.98
C GLY A 136 13.54 10.87 9.06
N GLN A 137 14.66 11.52 9.35
CA GLN A 137 15.92 11.34 8.64
C GLN A 137 16.59 10.00 9.00
N LEU A 138 16.65 9.66 10.29
CA LEU A 138 17.30 8.44 10.77
C LEU A 138 16.61 7.20 10.20
N SER A 139 15.27 7.18 10.19
CA SER A 139 14.46 6.13 9.56
C SER A 139 14.59 6.06 8.03
N GLN A 140 15.22 7.04 7.38
CA GLN A 140 15.51 6.96 5.95
C GLN A 140 16.86 6.31 5.66
N TRP A 141 17.82 6.43 6.58
CA TRP A 141 19.14 5.80 6.48
C TRP A 141 19.09 4.31 6.79
N LEU A 142 18.05 3.88 7.52
CA LEU A 142 17.83 2.49 7.91
C LEU A 142 16.56 1.97 7.22
N PRO A 143 16.61 0.85 6.48
CA PRO A 143 15.43 0.27 5.86
C PRO A 143 14.50 -0.29 6.94
N THR A 144 13.47 0.48 7.32
CA THR A 144 12.49 0.10 8.36
C THR A 144 11.08 -0.01 7.78
N SER A 145 10.21 -0.81 8.41
CA SER A 145 8.80 -0.90 8.05
C SER A 145 8.07 0.44 8.27
N PRO A 146 6.93 0.70 7.57
CA PRO A 146 6.15 1.92 7.75
C PRO A 146 5.69 2.13 9.20
N ASP A 147 5.27 1.05 9.86
CA ASP A 147 4.86 1.09 11.26
C ASP A 147 6.04 1.52 12.13
N HIS A 148 7.20 0.85 12.01
CA HIS A 148 8.41 1.20 12.77
C HIS A 148 8.81 2.66 12.55
N ARG A 149 8.75 3.16 11.31
CA ARG A 149 9.00 4.56 10.99
C ARG A 149 8.01 5.49 11.70
N ARG A 150 6.73 5.16 11.71
CA ARG A 150 5.70 5.90 12.46
C ARG A 150 6.03 5.92 13.97
N GLN A 151 6.52 4.81 14.53
CA GLN A 151 6.96 4.75 15.94
C GLN A 151 8.17 5.66 16.20
N LEU A 152 9.18 5.64 15.32
CA LEU A 152 10.36 6.49 15.45
C LEU A 152 10.00 7.98 15.34
N LEU A 153 9.15 8.35 14.38
CA LEU A 153 8.64 9.73 14.24
C LEU A 153 7.96 10.20 15.52
N ALA A 154 7.13 9.33 16.12
CA ALA A 154 6.47 9.60 17.38
C ALA A 154 7.46 9.70 18.55
N ALA A 155 8.47 8.83 18.61
CA ALA A 155 9.53 8.91 19.61
C ALA A 155 10.34 10.22 19.49
N GLY A 156 10.64 10.66 18.26
CA GLY A 156 11.28 11.96 18.02
C GLY A 156 10.38 13.14 18.40
N ALA A 157 9.08 13.05 18.14
CA ALA A 157 8.11 14.04 18.58
C ALA A 157 8.04 14.14 20.11
N ALA A 158 7.98 13.01 20.83
CA ALA A 158 8.03 12.95 22.29
C ALA A 158 9.34 13.56 22.83
N ALA A 159 10.49 13.15 22.28
CA ALA A 159 11.81 13.69 22.63
C ALA A 159 11.89 15.21 22.43
N GLY A 160 11.36 15.72 21.32
CA GLY A 160 11.30 17.15 21.04
C GLY A 160 10.42 17.92 22.02
N LEU A 161 9.26 17.38 22.41
CA LEU A 161 8.40 18.01 23.42
C LEU A 161 9.07 18.00 24.80
N ALA A 162 9.60 16.85 25.20
CA ALA A 162 10.23 16.65 26.49
C ALA A 162 11.48 17.49 26.67
N ALA A 163 12.35 17.54 25.67
CA ALA A 163 13.49 18.45 25.66
C ALA A 163 13.05 19.93 25.66
N GLY A 164 11.90 20.21 25.07
CA GLY A 164 11.27 21.51 25.06
C GLY A 164 10.92 22.00 26.47
N PHE A 165 10.23 21.16 27.24
CA PHE A 165 9.68 21.49 28.55
C PHE A 165 10.44 20.96 29.75
N ASN A 166 11.53 20.23 29.51
CA ASN A 166 12.18 19.43 30.54
C ASN A 166 11.22 18.44 31.24
N ALA A 167 10.24 17.93 30.49
CA ALA A 167 9.12 17.13 31.00
C ALA A 167 8.96 15.81 30.19
N PRO A 168 9.70 14.75 30.53
CA PRO A 168 9.67 13.49 29.80
C PRO A 168 8.33 12.75 29.80
N ILE A 169 7.55 12.78 30.88
CA ILE A 169 6.27 12.05 30.95
C ILE A 169 5.24 12.76 30.07
N ALA A 170 5.19 14.10 30.13
CA ALA A 170 4.37 14.95 29.27
C ALA A 170 4.67 14.72 27.78
N GLY A 171 5.94 14.54 27.40
CA GLY A 171 6.35 14.20 26.04
C GLY A 171 5.67 12.94 25.50
N VAL A 172 5.62 11.90 26.33
CA VAL A 172 5.01 10.60 25.97
C VAL A 172 3.50 10.72 25.92
N LEU A 173 2.89 11.34 26.94
CA LEU A 173 1.44 11.50 27.01
C LEU A 173 0.89 12.38 25.89
N PHE A 174 1.63 13.41 25.47
CA PHE A 174 1.27 14.21 24.31
C PHE A 174 1.21 13.39 23.02
N VAL A 175 2.16 12.47 22.83
CA VAL A 175 2.14 11.58 21.67
C VAL A 175 0.90 10.68 21.70
N ILE A 176 0.56 10.14 22.87
CA ILE A 176 -0.59 9.24 23.04
C ILE A 176 -1.92 10.00 22.86
N GLU A 177 -2.07 11.14 23.55
CA GLU A 177 -3.31 11.90 23.64
C GLU A 177 -3.56 12.71 22.35
N GLU A 178 -2.54 13.41 21.82
CA GLU A 178 -2.74 14.35 20.70
C GLU A 178 -2.23 13.85 19.34
N LEU A 179 -1.19 13.01 19.26
CA LEU A 179 -0.56 12.66 17.97
C LEU A 179 -0.97 11.31 17.38
N LEU A 180 -0.91 10.22 18.15
CA LEU A 180 -1.07 8.85 17.65
C LEU A 180 -2.41 8.21 18.00
N GLN A 181 -2.97 8.51 19.18
CA GLN A 181 -4.15 7.80 19.72
C GLN A 181 -3.98 6.26 19.69
N ASP A 182 -2.74 5.78 19.79
CA ASP A 182 -2.35 4.37 19.71
C ASP A 182 -1.36 4.06 20.85
N VAL A 183 -1.62 2.97 21.57
CA VAL A 183 -0.94 2.60 22.83
C VAL A 183 -0.11 1.31 22.66
N SER A 184 0.36 1.00 21.45
CA SER A 184 1.19 -0.18 21.22
C SER A 184 2.42 -0.22 22.15
N GLY A 185 2.78 -1.40 22.69
CA GLY A 185 3.88 -1.50 23.66
C GLY A 185 5.27 -1.09 23.12
N LEU A 186 5.49 -1.22 21.81
CA LEU A 186 6.77 -0.85 21.17
C LEU A 186 6.88 0.65 20.90
N THR A 187 5.79 1.31 20.48
CA THR A 187 5.73 2.79 20.37
C THR A 187 5.96 3.44 21.72
N LEU A 188 5.31 2.92 22.77
CA LEU A 188 5.42 3.46 24.12
C LEU A 188 6.87 3.37 24.64
N GLY A 189 7.52 2.21 24.52
CA GLY A 189 8.88 2.00 25.02
C GLY A 189 9.93 2.89 24.34
N THR A 190 9.87 3.01 23.02
CA THR A 190 10.81 3.88 22.27
C THR A 190 10.55 5.36 22.52
N ALA A 191 9.28 5.77 22.63
CA ALA A 191 8.93 7.15 22.98
C ALA A 191 9.38 7.52 24.39
N ILE A 192 9.17 6.66 25.39
CA ILE A 192 9.64 6.89 26.77
C ILE A 192 11.15 7.09 26.79
N LEU A 193 11.90 6.17 26.17
CA LEU A 193 13.36 6.23 26.18
C LEU A 193 13.89 7.50 25.50
N ALA A 194 13.39 7.81 24.30
CA ALA A 194 13.80 9.01 23.56
C ALA A 194 13.42 10.31 24.31
N SER A 195 12.23 10.32 24.92
CA SER A 195 11.71 11.42 25.76
C SER A 195 12.60 11.69 26.96
N PHE A 196 12.92 10.62 27.72
CA PHE A 196 13.80 10.70 28.88
C PHE A 196 15.18 11.23 28.50
N ILE A 197 15.81 10.66 27.46
CA ILE A 197 17.16 11.08 27.04
C ILE A 197 17.14 12.53 26.53
N GLY A 198 16.14 12.91 25.73
CA GLY A 198 16.00 14.28 25.24
C GLY A 198 15.84 15.29 26.37
N ALA A 199 15.01 14.99 27.38
CA ALA A 199 14.86 15.82 28.56
C ALA A 199 16.16 15.92 29.37
N VAL A 200 16.85 14.80 29.64
CA VAL A 200 18.13 14.79 30.37
C VAL A 200 19.18 15.63 29.66
N VAL A 201 19.35 15.47 28.35
CA VAL A 201 20.29 16.27 27.55
C VAL A 201 19.94 17.76 27.62
N SER A 202 18.65 18.09 27.50
CA SER A 202 18.18 19.48 27.61
C SER A 202 18.43 20.07 28.99
N ARG A 203 18.22 19.30 30.06
CA ARG A 203 18.46 19.71 31.45
C ARG A 203 19.93 19.96 31.75
N VAL A 204 20.80 19.03 31.33
CA VAL A 204 22.24 19.10 31.63
C VAL A 204 22.93 20.19 30.82
N LEU A 205 22.61 20.33 29.53
CA LEU A 205 23.30 21.27 28.64
C LEU A 205 22.58 22.61 28.47
N GLY A 206 21.26 22.63 28.65
CA GLY A 206 20.45 23.84 28.54
C GLY A 206 20.50 24.73 29.77
N GLY A 207 21.29 24.36 30.78
CA GLY A 207 21.29 24.95 32.11
C GLY A 207 20.00 24.64 32.88
N GLU A 208 20.04 24.73 34.21
CA GLU A 208 18.81 24.73 35.00
C GLU A 208 17.90 25.84 34.46
N GLU A 209 16.72 25.47 33.92
CA GLU A 209 15.59 26.39 34.04
C GLU A 209 15.55 26.73 35.52
N ILE A 210 15.65 28.02 35.85
CA ILE A 210 15.56 28.55 37.23
C ILE A 210 14.66 27.57 37.99
N PRO A 211 15.23 26.73 38.87
CA PRO A 211 14.43 25.77 39.59
C PRO A 211 13.29 26.59 40.18
N LEU A 212 12.05 26.17 39.96
CA LEU A 212 10.89 26.86 40.52
C LEU A 212 11.00 27.00 42.05
N THR A 213 11.99 26.39 42.70
CA THR A 213 12.50 26.68 44.04
C THR A 213 13.95 26.20 44.19
N PRO A 214 14.85 26.86 44.97
CA PRO A 214 14.53 27.36 46.31
C PRO A 214 15.20 28.71 46.68
N ASN A 215 14.42 29.78 46.73
CA ASN A 215 14.69 30.91 47.63
C ASN A 215 13.40 31.57 48.16
N LEU A 216 12.26 30.89 48.02
CA LEU A 216 11.06 31.14 48.80
C LEU A 216 10.88 29.90 49.66
N MET A 217 11.60 29.83 50.79
CA MET A 217 11.24 28.91 51.85
C MET A 217 9.76 29.20 52.19
N ASP A 218 8.90 28.18 52.13
CA ASP A 218 7.52 28.18 52.63
C ASP A 218 6.39 28.72 51.72
N ILE A 219 6.39 28.45 50.42
CA ILE A 219 5.18 28.62 49.58
C ILE A 219 4.77 27.26 48.99
N TYR A 220 4.03 26.49 49.79
CA TYR A 220 3.39 25.28 49.30
C TYR A 220 2.03 25.64 48.71
N PRO A 221 1.72 25.23 47.47
CA PRO A 221 0.38 25.37 46.90
C PRO A 221 -0.65 24.70 47.80
N TYR A 222 -1.69 25.44 48.14
CA TYR A 222 -2.71 24.99 49.08
C TYR A 222 -3.95 24.54 48.33
N PHE A 223 -4.47 23.36 48.67
CA PHE A 223 -5.75 22.86 48.17
C PHE A 223 -6.74 22.70 49.33
N SER A 224 -7.93 23.28 49.14
CA SER A 224 -9.06 23.10 50.04
C SER A 224 -10.33 22.86 49.25
N VAL A 225 -11.26 22.12 49.85
CA VAL A 225 -12.59 21.84 49.29
C VAL A 225 -13.35 23.12 48.95
N SER A 226 -13.14 24.21 49.71
CA SER A 226 -13.75 25.52 49.44
C SER A 226 -13.33 26.12 48.08
N THR A 227 -12.17 25.77 47.56
CA THR A 227 -11.62 26.32 46.32
C THR A 227 -12.15 25.62 45.06
N ILE A 228 -12.78 24.45 45.19
CA ILE A 228 -13.26 23.64 44.06
C ILE A 228 -14.22 24.42 43.13
N PRO A 229 -15.26 25.14 43.63
CA PRO A 229 -16.15 25.92 42.78
C PRO A 229 -15.42 26.98 41.97
N LEU A 230 -14.43 27.65 42.56
CA LEU A 230 -13.65 28.69 41.90
C LEU A 230 -12.68 28.10 40.87
N LEU A 231 -12.13 26.91 41.11
CA LEU A 231 -11.32 26.17 40.13
C LEU A 231 -12.16 25.68 38.93
N MET A 232 -13.39 25.22 39.17
CA MET A 232 -14.33 24.90 38.09
C MET A 232 -14.70 26.15 37.29
N LEU A 233 -14.94 27.28 37.95
CA LEU A 233 -15.20 28.57 37.30
C LEU A 233 -14.01 29.03 36.45
N LEU A 234 -12.79 28.96 37.00
CA LEU A 234 -11.55 29.22 36.27
C LEU A 234 -11.47 28.34 35.02
N GLY A 235 -11.73 27.05 35.16
CA GLY A 235 -11.80 26.11 34.05
C GLY A 235 -12.83 26.53 33.00
N ALA A 236 -14.05 26.87 33.41
CA ALA A 236 -15.11 27.29 32.49
C ALA A 236 -14.73 28.57 31.71
N ILE A 237 -14.20 29.58 32.39
CA ILE A 237 -13.73 30.83 31.76
C ILE A 237 -12.57 30.53 30.80
N ALA A 238 -11.60 29.71 31.21
CA ALA A 238 -10.48 29.28 30.37
C ALA A 238 -10.97 28.53 29.12
N GLY A 239 -11.99 27.68 29.24
CA GLY A 239 -12.62 26.97 28.13
C GLY A 239 -13.23 27.92 27.09
N VAL A 240 -14.00 28.91 27.55
CA VAL A 240 -14.61 29.93 26.67
C VAL A 240 -13.54 30.80 26.00
N LEU A 241 -12.60 31.34 26.77
CA LEU A 241 -11.56 32.22 26.24
C LEU A 241 -10.57 31.47 25.33
N GLY A 242 -10.28 30.20 25.63
CA GLY A 242 -9.46 29.33 24.78
C GLY A 242 -10.12 29.11 23.40
N ILE A 243 -11.44 28.97 23.34
CA ILE A 243 -12.17 28.95 22.06
C ILE A 243 -12.16 30.30 21.37
N GLY A 244 -12.27 31.39 22.14
CA GLY A 244 -12.07 32.73 21.64
C GLY A 244 -10.73 32.86 20.91
N LEU A 245 -9.65 32.33 21.50
CA LEU A 245 -8.33 32.27 20.87
C LEU A 245 -8.35 31.45 19.59
N ILE A 246 -8.89 30.22 19.61
CA ILE A 246 -8.98 29.36 18.40
C ILE A 246 -9.73 30.08 17.27
N ARG A 247 -10.91 30.66 17.55
CA ARG A 247 -11.71 31.38 16.56
C ARG A 247 -10.99 32.62 16.04
N GLY A 248 -10.30 33.35 16.93
CA GLY A 248 -9.46 34.48 16.56
C GLY A 248 -8.31 34.08 15.64
N LEU A 249 -7.63 32.97 15.92
CA LEU A 249 -6.55 32.43 15.08
C LEU A 249 -7.08 32.06 13.69
N LEU A 250 -8.24 31.40 13.61
CA LEU A 250 -8.87 31.05 12.33
C LEU A 250 -9.35 32.26 11.54
N LEU A 251 -9.82 33.31 12.22
CA LEU A 251 -10.17 34.58 11.59
C LEU A 251 -8.92 35.28 11.06
N GLY A 252 -7.83 35.30 11.84
CA GLY A 252 -6.55 35.85 11.41
C GLY A 252 -5.99 35.11 10.20
N LEU A 253 -6.03 33.78 10.17
CA LEU A 253 -5.64 32.98 9.00
C LEU A 253 -6.48 33.32 7.76
N ARG A 254 -7.80 33.53 7.93
CA ARG A 254 -8.71 33.99 6.87
C ARG A 254 -8.32 35.35 6.33
N LEU A 255 -8.10 36.32 7.22
CA LEU A 255 -7.73 37.69 6.85
C LEU A 255 -6.39 37.70 6.10
N ASN A 256 -5.42 36.95 6.59
CA ASN A 256 -4.09 36.92 6.01
C ASN A 256 -4.05 36.27 4.62
N ARG A 257 -4.96 35.33 4.33
CA ARG A 257 -5.14 34.79 2.98
C ARG A 257 -5.68 35.83 1.99
N ARG A 258 -6.45 36.82 2.45
CA ARG A 258 -6.95 37.92 1.60
C ARG A 258 -5.86 38.89 1.17
N LEU A 259 -4.80 39.04 1.97
CA LEU A 259 -3.71 39.98 1.71
C LEU A 259 -2.84 39.61 0.49
N ARG A 260 -2.95 38.38 -0.06
CA ARG A 260 -2.20 37.89 -1.25
C ARG A 260 -0.67 38.14 -1.21
N LEU A 261 -0.11 38.32 -0.02
CA LEU A 261 1.34 38.47 0.19
C LEU A 261 2.01 37.10 0.36
N GLY A 262 3.26 36.97 -0.11
CA GLY A 262 4.12 35.81 0.16
C GLY A 262 4.43 35.64 1.66
N LEU A 263 4.96 34.48 2.05
CA LEU A 263 5.24 34.18 3.45
C LEU A 263 6.26 35.16 4.10
N PRO A 264 7.37 35.57 3.44
CA PRO A 264 8.31 36.57 4.00
C PRO A 264 7.62 37.86 4.40
N TRP A 265 6.80 38.41 3.51
CA TRP A 265 6.13 39.68 3.74
C TRP A 265 5.06 39.58 4.83
N ARG A 266 4.30 38.48 4.87
CA ARG A 266 3.30 38.25 5.93
C ARG A 266 3.94 38.16 7.31
N VAL A 267 5.01 37.38 7.43
CA VAL A 267 5.70 37.19 8.71
C VAL A 267 6.47 38.45 9.10
N GLY A 268 7.08 39.15 8.14
CA GLY A 268 7.71 40.45 8.35
C GLY A 268 6.72 41.51 8.82
N LEU A 269 5.55 41.63 8.20
CA LEU A 269 4.51 42.57 8.65
C LEU A 269 4.03 42.24 10.07
N ALA A 270 3.82 40.96 10.37
CA ALA A 270 3.44 40.51 11.72
C ALA A 270 4.53 40.78 12.76
N GLY A 271 5.80 40.67 12.38
CA GLY A 271 6.95 41.02 13.20
C GLY A 271 7.05 42.52 13.46
N LEU A 272 6.79 43.35 12.44
CA LEU A 272 6.75 44.81 12.56
C LEU A 272 5.63 45.26 13.52
N ILE A 273 4.40 44.76 13.30
CA ILE A 273 3.26 45.08 14.15
C ILE A 273 3.49 44.59 15.59
N SER A 274 3.98 43.35 15.75
CA SER A 274 4.31 42.81 17.07
C SER A 274 5.38 43.65 17.77
N GLY A 275 6.42 44.08 17.06
CA GLY A 275 7.48 44.91 17.61
C GLY A 275 6.98 46.30 18.05
N ALA A 276 6.07 46.90 17.29
CA ALA A 276 5.44 48.18 17.65
C ALA A 276 4.55 48.05 18.90
N LEU A 277 3.74 47.00 18.95
CA LEU A 277 2.88 46.74 20.10
C LEU A 277 3.70 46.42 21.35
N VAL A 278 4.81 45.68 21.22
CA VAL A 278 5.75 45.41 22.31
C VAL A 278 6.47 46.69 22.75
N ALA A 279 6.85 47.59 21.85
CA ALA A 279 7.45 48.87 22.21
C ALA A 279 6.50 49.74 23.05
N ALA A 280 5.20 49.69 22.79
CA ALA A 280 4.19 50.38 23.57
C ALA A 280 3.95 49.79 24.98
N LEU A 281 4.42 48.57 25.24
CA LEU A 281 4.30 47.94 26.56
C LEU A 281 5.35 48.48 27.55
N PRO A 282 5.04 48.47 28.87
CA PRO A 282 6.01 48.73 29.93
C PRO A 282 7.30 47.93 29.75
N ILE A 283 8.45 48.52 30.11
CA ILE A 283 9.79 47.92 29.92
C ILE A 283 9.88 46.49 30.47
N MET A 284 9.25 46.23 31.63
CA MET A 284 9.20 44.91 32.26
C MET A 284 8.53 43.83 31.39
N LEU A 285 7.65 44.22 30.46
CA LEU A 285 6.85 43.33 29.61
C LEU A 285 7.42 43.17 28.19
N ARG A 286 8.53 43.86 27.88
CA ARG A 286 9.14 43.82 26.54
C ARG A 286 9.98 42.58 26.29
N ASN A 287 10.41 41.90 27.35
CA ASN A 287 11.17 40.67 27.25
C ASN A 287 10.22 39.46 27.22
N ASN A 288 10.35 38.61 26.19
CA ASN A 288 9.55 37.38 26.12
C ASN A 288 9.88 36.40 27.27
N ALA A 289 11.10 36.47 27.82
CA ALA A 289 11.47 35.68 28.99
C ALA A 289 10.83 36.20 30.29
N SER A 290 10.68 37.53 30.46
CA SER A 290 9.97 38.09 31.63
C SER A 290 8.47 37.87 31.56
N LEU A 291 7.89 37.77 30.35
CA LEU A 291 6.51 37.32 30.18
C LEU A 291 6.30 35.84 30.57
N GLN A 292 7.36 35.02 30.58
CA GLN A 292 7.33 33.64 31.06
C GLN A 292 7.56 33.55 32.58
N SER A 293 8.19 34.54 33.21
CA SER A 293 8.32 34.60 34.69
C SER A 293 7.03 35.02 35.41
N VAL A 294 5.98 35.39 34.67
CA VAL A 294 4.61 35.56 35.20
C VAL A 294 4.13 34.29 35.92
N TRP A 295 4.68 33.12 35.59
CA TRP A 295 4.32 31.85 36.24
C TRP A 295 4.72 31.79 37.72
N ILE A 296 5.61 32.67 38.17
CA ILE A 296 6.40 32.50 39.40
C ILE A 296 6.21 33.67 40.38
N THR A 297 5.78 34.84 39.91
CA THR A 297 5.79 36.07 40.72
C THR A 297 4.38 36.61 40.94
N SER A 298 3.94 36.63 42.20
CA SER A 298 2.69 37.24 42.68
C SER A 298 2.74 38.77 42.81
N GLU A 299 3.79 39.40 42.29
CA GLU A 299 4.07 40.84 42.46
C GLU A 299 3.29 41.73 41.47
N PHE A 300 2.61 41.15 40.49
CA PHE A 300 1.88 41.92 39.49
C PHE A 300 0.50 42.35 39.99
N SER A 301 0.17 43.63 39.81
CA SER A 301 -1.18 44.14 40.02
C SER A 301 -2.17 43.53 39.02
N TRP A 302 -3.45 43.44 39.40
CA TRP A 302 -4.48 42.88 38.53
C TRP A 302 -4.62 43.66 37.22
N GLN A 303 -4.37 44.99 37.22
CA GLN A 303 -4.39 45.80 35.99
C GLN A 303 -3.25 45.38 35.04
N MET A 304 -2.06 45.14 35.60
CA MET A 304 -0.90 44.71 34.81
C MET A 304 -1.11 43.30 34.25
N LEU A 305 -1.70 42.39 35.02
CA LEU A 305 -2.08 41.05 34.55
C LEU A 305 -3.13 41.07 33.45
N LEU A 306 -4.13 41.96 33.56
CA LEU A 306 -5.12 42.16 32.50
C LEU A 306 -4.47 42.68 31.22
N LEU A 307 -3.56 43.66 31.33
CA LEU A 307 -2.78 44.16 30.21
C LEU A 307 -1.92 43.06 29.58
N ILE A 308 -1.23 42.24 30.40
CA ILE A 308 -0.46 41.09 29.93
C ILE A 308 -1.34 40.12 29.16
N PHE A 309 -2.51 39.77 29.71
CA PHE A 309 -3.45 38.86 29.07
C PHE A 309 -3.88 39.37 27.71
N ILE A 310 -4.37 40.62 27.63
CA ILE A 310 -4.86 41.23 26.39
C ILE A 310 -3.73 41.36 25.36
N ALA A 311 -2.58 41.90 25.77
CA ALA A 311 -1.44 42.11 24.88
C ALA A 311 -0.90 40.76 24.36
N LYS A 312 -0.73 39.76 25.23
CA LYS A 312 -0.27 38.43 24.82
C LYS A 312 -1.27 37.75 23.91
N PHE A 313 -2.57 37.88 24.18
CA PHE A 313 -3.63 37.33 23.35
C PHE A 313 -3.55 37.92 21.93
N ALA A 314 -3.49 39.25 21.81
CA ALA A 314 -3.39 39.95 20.54
C ALA A 314 -2.10 39.63 19.77
N LEU A 315 -0.94 39.67 20.44
CA LEU A 315 0.36 39.35 19.82
C LEU A 315 0.40 37.90 19.32
N THR A 316 -0.19 36.97 20.07
CA THR A 316 -0.28 35.55 19.65
C THR A 316 -1.14 35.38 18.41
N LEU A 317 -2.27 36.10 18.32
CA LEU A 317 -3.13 36.10 17.14
C LEU A 317 -2.38 36.59 15.90
N ILE A 318 -1.69 37.73 16.01
CA ILE A 318 -0.94 38.35 14.91
C ILE A 318 0.19 37.43 14.45
N ALA A 319 1.01 36.96 15.39
CA ALA A 319 2.18 36.15 15.08
C ALA A 319 1.81 34.78 14.49
N PHE A 320 0.87 34.03 15.09
CA PHE A 320 0.52 32.69 14.61
C PHE A 320 -0.20 32.74 13.27
N SER A 321 -1.13 33.68 13.09
CA SER A 321 -1.90 33.84 11.85
C SER A 321 -1.03 34.26 10.66
N SER A 322 0.15 34.85 10.94
CA SER A 322 1.13 35.22 9.92
C SER A 322 1.69 34.01 9.15
N GLY A 323 1.67 32.82 9.76
CA GLY A 323 2.39 31.63 9.29
C GLY A 323 3.80 31.51 9.84
N ALA A 324 4.21 32.41 10.74
CA ALA A 324 5.50 32.40 11.40
C ALA A 324 5.82 31.05 12.04
N PRO A 325 7.11 30.63 12.04
CA PRO A 325 7.53 29.44 12.76
C PRO A 325 7.40 29.69 14.27
N GLY A 326 6.60 28.87 14.94
CA GLY A 326 6.35 28.99 16.38
C GLY A 326 5.09 28.24 16.83
N GLY A 327 5.11 27.76 18.07
CA GLY A 327 4.05 27.00 18.71
C GLY A 327 3.16 27.84 19.63
N LEU A 328 2.00 27.30 19.99
CA LEU A 328 1.02 27.94 20.87
C LEU A 328 1.17 27.57 22.35
N PHE A 329 1.99 26.57 22.66
CA PHE A 329 2.17 26.05 24.02
C PHE A 329 2.53 27.13 25.04
N ALA A 330 3.68 27.80 24.89
CA ALA A 330 4.11 28.82 25.85
C ALA A 330 3.14 30.02 25.94
N PRO A 331 2.61 30.58 24.83
CA PRO A 331 1.57 31.60 24.91
C PRO A 331 0.31 31.15 25.67
N SER A 332 -0.18 29.94 25.44
CA SER A 332 -1.36 29.41 26.15
C SER A 332 -1.10 29.24 27.65
N LEU A 333 0.09 28.79 28.04
CA LEU A 333 0.46 28.69 29.46
C LEU A 333 0.50 30.08 30.11
N VAL A 334 1.15 31.07 29.47
CA VAL A 334 1.20 32.46 29.98
C VAL A 334 -0.20 33.07 30.12
N LEU A 335 -1.05 32.90 29.10
CA LEU A 335 -2.45 33.37 29.13
C LEU A 335 -3.23 32.71 30.26
N GLY A 336 -3.04 31.39 30.45
CA GLY A 336 -3.66 30.65 31.54
C GLY A 336 -3.20 31.11 32.92
N SER A 337 -1.91 31.32 33.11
CA SER A 337 -1.34 31.85 34.36
C SER A 337 -1.94 33.21 34.71
N ALA A 338 -1.95 34.14 33.75
CA ALA A 338 -2.54 35.47 33.94
C ALA A 338 -4.05 35.38 34.26
N LEU A 339 -4.78 34.49 33.58
CA LEU A 339 -6.19 34.26 33.86
C LEU A 339 -6.42 33.70 35.27
N GLY A 340 -5.59 32.76 35.71
CA GLY A 340 -5.61 32.22 37.07
C GLY A 340 -5.47 33.31 38.13
N TYR A 341 -4.47 34.19 37.97
CA TYR A 341 -4.28 35.34 38.85
C TYR A 341 -5.47 36.32 38.80
N LEU A 342 -6.05 36.58 37.63
CA LEU A 342 -7.21 37.47 37.51
C LEU A 342 -8.45 36.91 38.21
N VAL A 343 -8.69 35.59 38.13
CA VAL A 343 -9.84 34.94 38.79
C VAL A 343 -9.66 34.98 40.31
N ILE A 344 -8.47 34.70 40.83
CA ILE A 344 -8.24 34.71 42.28
C ILE A 344 -8.28 36.13 42.85
N TYR A 345 -7.68 37.14 42.18
CA TYR A 345 -7.80 38.53 42.61
C TYR A 345 -9.24 39.06 42.52
N GLY A 346 -9.99 38.64 41.50
CA GLY A 346 -11.41 38.95 41.39
C GLY A 346 -12.22 38.36 42.55
N ALA A 347 -11.97 37.10 42.92
CA ALA A 347 -12.61 36.44 44.05
C ALA A 347 -12.28 37.12 45.39
N LEU A 348 -11.01 37.47 45.61
CA LEU A 348 -10.56 38.21 46.79
C LEU A 348 -11.21 39.60 46.87
N GLY A 349 -11.29 40.31 45.74
CA GLY A 349 -11.98 41.60 45.65
C GLY A 349 -13.47 41.49 45.99
N LEU A 350 -14.13 40.43 45.53
CA LEU A 350 -15.54 40.14 45.82
C LEU A 350 -15.76 39.80 47.30
N GLN A 351 -14.90 38.95 47.87
CA GLN A 351 -14.92 38.60 49.30
C GLN A 351 -14.74 39.84 50.19
N ASN A 352 -13.79 40.71 49.85
CA ASN A 352 -13.51 41.93 50.60
C ASN A 352 -14.62 42.99 50.45
N SER A 353 -15.25 43.09 49.27
CA SER A 353 -16.25 44.14 48.99
C SER A 353 -17.66 43.75 49.40
N LEU A 354 -18.05 42.48 49.26
CA LEU A 354 -19.40 41.98 49.51
C LEU A 354 -19.50 41.14 50.79
N GLY A 355 -18.39 40.87 51.48
CA GLY A 355 -18.36 40.10 52.72
C GLY A 355 -18.74 38.62 52.56
N ILE A 356 -18.76 38.10 51.32
CA ILE A 356 -19.10 36.69 51.05
C ILE A 356 -17.88 35.82 51.36
N PRO A 357 -17.95 34.89 52.34
CA PRO A 357 -16.83 34.02 52.67
C PRO A 357 -16.67 32.95 51.58
N LEU A 358 -15.83 33.22 50.58
CA LEU A 358 -15.51 32.28 49.51
C LEU A 358 -14.47 31.24 49.94
N GLY A 359 -13.99 31.31 51.19
CA GLY A 359 -12.99 30.39 51.74
C GLY A 359 -11.65 30.51 51.01
N VAL A 360 -11.29 31.73 50.61
CA VAL A 360 -10.06 32.10 49.92
C VAL A 360 -9.29 33.11 50.76
N ASP A 361 -7.99 32.91 50.94
CA ASP A 361 -7.13 33.85 51.65
C ASP A 361 -6.13 34.52 50.71
N THR A 362 -5.57 35.66 51.15
CA THR A 362 -4.53 36.41 50.43
C THR A 362 -3.15 35.75 50.48
N GLY A 363 -3.05 34.50 50.96
CA GLY A 363 -1.80 33.75 51.02
C GLY A 363 -1.22 33.54 49.63
N VAL A 364 0.09 33.74 49.48
CA VAL A 364 0.79 33.59 48.19
C VAL A 364 0.53 32.20 47.58
N SER A 365 0.41 31.17 48.43
CA SER A 365 0.02 29.80 48.08
C SER A 365 -1.29 29.66 47.29
N TYR A 366 -2.33 30.45 47.60
CA TYR A 366 -3.59 30.38 46.85
C TYR A 366 -3.41 30.98 45.45
N THR A 367 -2.71 32.11 45.36
CA THR A 367 -2.52 32.80 44.08
C THR A 367 -1.69 31.97 43.10
N THR A 368 -0.65 31.28 43.59
CA THR A 368 0.19 30.39 42.77
C THR A 368 -0.59 29.15 42.33
N THR A 369 -1.37 28.51 43.21
CA THR A 369 -2.24 27.38 42.83
C THR A 369 -3.18 27.75 41.69
N PHE A 370 -3.85 28.90 41.76
CA PHE A 370 -4.78 29.34 40.71
C PHE A 370 -4.06 29.71 39.41
N ALA A 371 -2.88 30.32 39.47
CA ALA A 371 -2.06 30.58 38.29
C ALA A 371 -1.67 29.29 37.58
N LEU A 372 -1.16 28.29 38.31
CA LEU A 372 -0.74 26.99 37.77
C LEU A 372 -1.95 26.19 37.25
N ALA A 373 -3.08 26.19 37.96
CA ALA A 373 -4.35 25.63 37.49
C ALA A 373 -4.83 26.32 36.20
N GLY A 374 -4.69 27.64 36.12
CA GLY A 374 -5.03 28.43 34.95
C GLY A 374 -4.16 28.07 33.74
N MET A 375 -2.85 27.86 33.94
CA MET A 375 -1.93 27.39 32.89
C MET A 375 -2.42 26.10 32.25
N ALA A 376 -2.69 25.08 33.06
CA ALA A 376 -3.17 23.79 32.57
C ALA A 376 -4.58 23.91 31.95
N ALA A 377 -5.48 24.67 32.58
CA ALA A 377 -6.84 24.86 32.09
C ALA A 377 -6.91 25.54 30.72
N PHE A 378 -6.20 26.65 30.52
CA PHE A 378 -6.21 27.35 29.24
C PHE A 378 -5.49 26.56 28.15
N PHE A 379 -4.39 25.88 28.50
CA PHE A 379 -3.71 24.98 27.57
C PHE A 379 -4.63 23.81 27.14
N SER A 380 -5.32 23.17 28.09
CA SER A 380 -6.31 22.11 27.86
C SER A 380 -7.42 22.55 26.88
N ALA A 381 -7.96 23.76 27.03
CA ALA A 381 -8.96 24.29 26.10
C ALA A 381 -8.46 24.42 24.66
N VAL A 382 -7.21 24.84 24.49
CA VAL A 382 -6.62 25.11 23.17
C VAL A 382 -6.19 23.83 22.46
N THR A 383 -5.56 22.91 23.19
CA THR A 383 -5.00 21.68 22.62
C THR A 383 -5.94 20.49 22.68
N ARG A 384 -6.97 20.52 23.55
CA ARG A 384 -7.86 19.38 23.83
C ARG A 384 -7.16 18.15 24.39
N GLY A 385 -6.02 18.36 25.05
CA GLY A 385 -5.29 17.32 25.79
C GLY A 385 -5.19 17.65 27.28
N PRO A 386 -6.23 17.38 28.09
CA PRO A 386 -6.22 17.67 29.53
C PRO A 386 -5.14 16.91 30.29
N ILE A 387 -4.85 15.65 29.95
CA ILE A 387 -3.87 14.84 30.67
C ILE A 387 -2.46 15.41 30.45
N THR A 388 -2.13 15.71 29.20
CA THR A 388 -0.86 16.35 28.85
C THR A 388 -0.72 17.70 29.53
N ALA A 389 -1.80 18.50 29.60
CA ALA A 389 -1.79 19.79 30.28
C ALA A 389 -1.39 19.69 31.75
N ILE A 390 -2.04 18.76 32.47
CA ILE A 390 -1.80 18.51 33.90
C ILE A 390 -0.36 18.06 34.10
N VAL A 391 0.11 17.10 33.31
CA VAL A 391 1.46 16.51 33.49
C VAL A 391 2.56 17.49 33.12
N ILE A 392 2.38 18.36 32.12
CA ILE A 392 3.35 19.43 31.83
C ILE A 392 3.53 20.33 33.05
N VAL A 393 2.44 20.83 33.62
CA VAL A 393 2.52 21.76 34.75
C VAL A 393 3.04 21.05 36.00
N PHE A 394 2.58 19.82 36.27
CA PHE A 394 3.07 18.99 37.36
C PHE A 394 4.58 18.69 37.26
N GLU A 395 5.10 18.32 36.09
CA GLU A 395 6.53 18.03 35.94
C GLU A 395 7.41 19.28 36.06
N MET A 396 6.88 20.45 35.67
CA MET A 396 7.59 21.71 35.88
C MET A 396 7.66 22.09 37.36
N THR A 397 6.58 21.88 38.12
CA THR A 397 6.49 22.30 39.52
C THR A 397 7.00 21.24 40.49
N THR A 398 6.99 19.97 40.10
CA THR A 398 7.35 18.79 40.92
C THR A 398 6.56 18.65 42.21
N ASP A 399 5.37 19.26 42.27
CA ASP A 399 4.51 19.28 43.46
C ASP A 399 3.22 18.48 43.23
N PHE A 400 3.03 17.45 44.06
CA PHE A 400 1.88 16.55 43.98
C PHE A 400 0.57 17.18 44.47
N ASP A 401 0.62 18.17 45.36
CA ASP A 401 -0.59 18.81 45.91
C ASP A 401 -1.32 19.63 44.85
N LEU A 402 -0.63 20.02 43.78
CA LEU A 402 -1.22 20.70 42.62
C LEU A 402 -2.05 19.78 41.72
N VAL A 403 -1.83 18.47 41.73
CA VAL A 403 -2.43 17.57 40.74
C VAL A 403 -3.96 17.66 40.75
N LEU A 404 -4.59 17.72 41.93
CA LEU A 404 -6.05 17.86 42.07
C LEU A 404 -6.57 19.20 41.51
N PRO A 405 -6.06 20.38 41.93
CA PRO A 405 -6.40 21.66 41.31
C PRO A 405 -6.25 21.68 39.78
N LEU A 406 -5.13 21.16 39.28
CA LEU A 406 -4.84 21.09 37.84
C LEU A 406 -5.90 20.24 37.13
N MET A 407 -6.27 19.08 37.69
CA MET A 407 -7.29 18.19 37.14
C MET A 407 -8.66 18.87 37.06
N ILE A 408 -9.13 19.46 38.17
CA ILE A 408 -10.45 20.10 38.25
C ILE A 408 -10.58 21.20 37.19
N ALA A 409 -9.60 22.12 37.16
CA ALA A 409 -9.64 23.25 36.22
C ALA A 409 -9.47 22.79 34.77
N SER A 410 -8.56 21.84 34.49
CA SER A 410 -8.28 21.36 33.12
C SER A 410 -9.40 20.53 32.52
N VAL A 411 -10.04 19.67 33.32
CA VAL A 411 -11.19 18.87 32.87
C VAL A 411 -12.41 19.77 32.69
N SER A 412 -12.68 20.70 33.61
CA SER A 412 -13.78 21.67 33.46
C SER A 412 -13.61 22.52 32.20
N SER A 413 -12.39 23.00 31.96
CA SER A 413 -12.03 23.74 30.75
C SER A 413 -12.20 22.92 29.48
N TYR A 414 -11.75 21.66 29.47
CA TYR A 414 -11.94 20.73 28.37
C TYR A 414 -13.43 20.51 28.07
N LEU A 415 -14.25 20.21 29.07
CA LEU A 415 -15.69 19.94 28.91
C LEU A 415 -16.44 21.14 28.36
N VAL A 416 -16.20 22.33 28.91
CA VAL A 416 -16.81 23.58 28.41
C VAL A 416 -16.36 23.86 26.99
N ALA A 417 -15.07 23.65 26.69
CA ALA A 417 -14.56 23.87 25.36
C ALA A 417 -15.16 22.85 24.35
N GLU A 418 -15.33 21.58 24.75
CA GLU A 418 -15.88 20.53 23.88
C GLU A 418 -17.37 20.74 23.60
N ALA A 419 -18.11 21.26 24.58
CA ALA A 419 -19.51 21.63 24.41
C ALA A 419 -19.71 22.76 23.37
N ILE A 420 -18.79 23.73 23.29
CA ILE A 420 -18.93 24.89 22.40
C ILE A 420 -18.38 24.62 20.98
N SER A 421 -17.28 23.88 20.86
CA SER A 421 -16.61 23.61 19.58
C SER A 421 -15.79 22.33 19.68
N SER A 422 -16.07 21.35 18.83
CA SER A 422 -15.39 20.04 18.89
C SER A 422 -14.01 20.06 18.23
N GLY A 423 -13.01 19.50 18.91
CA GLY A 423 -11.67 19.27 18.37
C GLY A 423 -10.61 20.35 18.64
N SER A 424 -9.34 19.96 18.44
CA SER A 424 -8.16 20.77 18.78
C SER A 424 -7.79 21.81 17.73
N ILE A 425 -7.02 22.83 18.14
CA ILE A 425 -6.44 23.81 17.21
C ILE A 425 -5.66 23.13 16.08
N TYR A 426 -4.96 22.03 16.36
CA TYR A 426 -4.18 21.30 15.36
C TYR A 426 -5.07 20.65 14.30
N LYS A 427 -6.23 20.12 14.70
CA LYS A 427 -7.26 19.62 13.77
C LYS A 427 -7.78 20.74 12.86
N TYR A 428 -8.07 21.92 13.42
CA TYR A 428 -8.56 23.05 12.62
C TYR A 428 -7.50 23.59 11.65
N VAL A 429 -6.23 23.67 12.06
CA VAL A 429 -5.13 24.10 11.18
C VAL A 429 -4.90 23.08 10.05
N LEU A 430 -5.05 21.79 10.31
CA LEU A 430 -5.01 20.75 9.27
C LEU A 430 -6.15 20.90 8.26
N ALA A 431 -7.39 21.01 8.76
CA ALA A 431 -8.56 21.21 7.91
C ALA A 431 -8.45 22.49 7.07
N TRP A 432 -7.88 23.56 7.64
CA TRP A 432 -7.59 24.81 6.94
C TRP A 432 -6.62 24.61 5.77
N ASN A 433 -5.65 23.71 5.90
CA ASN A 433 -4.72 23.33 4.84
C ASN A 433 -5.31 22.26 3.87
N GLY A 434 -6.60 21.95 3.98
CA GLY A 434 -7.27 20.92 3.17
C GLY A 434 -6.98 19.49 3.61
N ILE A 435 -6.23 19.31 4.71
CA ILE A 435 -5.79 18.00 5.20
C ILE A 435 -6.82 17.47 6.20
N HIS A 436 -7.53 16.42 5.82
CA HIS A 436 -8.53 15.77 6.67
C HIS A 436 -8.01 14.40 7.10
N ILE A 437 -7.50 14.31 8.34
CA ILE A 437 -7.11 13.04 8.93
C ILE A 437 -8.40 12.33 9.37
N LYS A 438 -8.78 11.27 8.65
CA LYS A 438 -9.86 10.39 9.10
C LYS A 438 -9.33 9.53 10.26
N PRO A 439 -10.11 9.28 11.32
CA PRO A 439 -9.72 8.37 12.38
C PRO A 439 -9.29 7.03 11.78
N LEU A 440 -8.18 6.46 12.25
CA LEU A 440 -7.62 5.21 11.73
C LEU A 440 -8.67 4.10 11.69
N GLN A 441 -9.59 4.04 12.67
CA GLN A 441 -10.73 3.11 12.67
C GLN A 441 -11.62 3.18 11.40
N GLN A 442 -11.75 4.33 10.73
CA GLN A 442 -12.51 4.46 9.48
C GLN A 442 -11.70 4.11 8.22
N MET A 443 -10.37 4.25 8.23
CA MET A 443 -9.50 3.80 7.14
C MET A 443 -9.20 2.30 7.26
N GLU A 444 -8.99 1.82 8.48
CA GLU A 444 -8.92 0.40 8.82
C GLU A 444 -10.23 -0.30 8.42
N SER A 445 -11.40 0.30 8.70
CA SER A 445 -12.67 -0.27 8.24
C SER A 445 -12.80 -0.43 6.72
N ARG A 446 -12.12 0.38 5.90
CA ARG A 446 -12.31 0.40 4.43
C ARG A 446 -11.22 -0.35 3.66
N LEU A 447 -9.98 -0.30 4.13
CA LEU A 447 -8.80 -0.94 3.51
C LEU A 447 -8.09 -1.95 4.44
N ALA A 448 -8.33 -1.95 5.75
CA ALA A 448 -7.76 -3.01 6.59
C ALA A 448 -8.49 -4.34 6.35
N GLY A 449 -7.68 -5.39 6.44
CA GLY A 449 -8.04 -6.75 6.05
C GLY A 449 -7.57 -7.13 4.64
N LEU A 450 -7.24 -6.17 3.76
CA LEU A 450 -6.66 -6.50 2.46
C LEU A 450 -5.15 -6.71 2.57
N THR A 451 -4.72 -7.85 2.07
CA THR A 451 -3.33 -8.27 1.95
C THR A 451 -2.85 -8.13 0.51
N ALA A 452 -1.54 -8.21 0.31
CA ALA A 452 -0.94 -8.29 -1.01
C ALA A 452 -1.56 -9.43 -1.85
N ALA A 453 -1.90 -10.57 -1.21
CA ALA A 453 -2.52 -11.71 -1.86
C ALA A 453 -3.92 -11.44 -2.45
N ASP A 454 -4.65 -10.49 -1.86
CA ASP A 454 -6.01 -10.13 -2.26
C ASP A 454 -6.03 -9.21 -3.49
N ILE A 455 -4.92 -8.51 -3.75
CA ILE A 455 -4.82 -7.45 -4.77
C ILE A 455 -3.87 -7.85 -5.91
N MET A 456 -2.90 -8.73 -5.64
CA MET A 456 -1.88 -9.11 -6.62
C MET A 456 -2.44 -9.78 -7.86
N GLN A 457 -1.82 -9.48 -9.00
CA GLN A 457 -2.00 -10.27 -10.21
C GLN A 457 -1.15 -11.53 -10.12
N ARG A 458 -1.82 -12.71 -10.12
CA ARG A 458 -1.16 -14.02 -10.00
C ARG A 458 -0.56 -14.53 -11.31
N ARG A 459 -1.11 -14.10 -12.46
CA ARG A 459 -0.60 -14.43 -13.79
C ARG A 459 0.39 -13.35 -14.20
N VAL A 460 1.66 -13.57 -13.91
CA VAL A 460 2.73 -12.62 -14.18
C VAL A 460 3.50 -13.10 -15.39
N GLU A 461 3.63 -12.25 -16.42
CA GLU A 461 4.58 -12.49 -17.50
C GLU A 461 6.00 -12.23 -16.97
N THR A 462 6.90 -13.19 -17.16
CA THR A 462 8.28 -13.14 -16.67
C THR A 462 9.26 -13.36 -17.82
N LEU A 463 10.50 -12.91 -17.63
CA LEU A 463 11.60 -13.13 -18.57
C LEU A 463 12.71 -13.95 -17.90
N SER A 464 13.46 -14.72 -18.68
CA SER A 464 14.62 -15.48 -18.18
C SER A 464 15.85 -14.58 -18.02
N SER A 465 16.66 -14.82 -17.00
CA SER A 465 17.96 -14.16 -16.77
C SER A 465 18.94 -14.37 -17.92
N GLN A 466 18.80 -15.46 -18.67
CA GLN A 466 19.67 -15.86 -19.79
C GLN A 466 19.16 -15.39 -21.16
N MET A 467 18.00 -14.74 -21.23
CA MET A 467 17.44 -14.23 -22.47
C MET A 467 18.31 -13.13 -23.09
N SER A 468 18.48 -13.13 -24.41
CA SER A 468 19.28 -12.10 -25.11
C SER A 468 18.57 -10.75 -25.11
N LEU A 469 19.32 -9.65 -25.16
CA LEU A 469 18.74 -8.29 -25.20
C LEU A 469 17.82 -8.06 -26.41
N THR A 470 18.12 -8.71 -27.56
CA THR A 470 17.24 -8.76 -28.73
C THR A 470 15.86 -9.34 -28.42
N GLU A 471 15.81 -10.48 -27.76
CA GLU A 471 14.57 -11.17 -27.41
C GLU A 471 13.79 -10.38 -26.36
N VAL A 472 14.48 -9.77 -25.40
CA VAL A 472 13.86 -8.88 -24.41
C VAL A 472 13.19 -7.70 -25.11
N THR A 473 13.87 -7.06 -26.06
CA THR A 473 13.30 -5.94 -26.83
C THR A 473 12.05 -6.37 -27.61
N GLN A 474 12.07 -7.56 -28.20
CA GLN A 474 10.89 -8.14 -28.85
C GLN A 474 9.76 -8.45 -27.86
N ALA A 475 10.08 -8.94 -26.65
CA ALA A 475 9.09 -9.20 -25.61
C ALA A 475 8.37 -7.90 -25.17
N PHE A 476 9.11 -6.80 -25.03
CA PHE A 476 8.52 -5.48 -24.77
C PHE A 476 7.71 -4.93 -25.95
N ALA A 477 8.06 -5.25 -27.19
CA ALA A 477 7.30 -4.84 -28.37
C ALA A 477 5.96 -5.62 -28.51
N ARG A 478 5.93 -6.86 -28.02
CA ARG A 478 4.74 -7.74 -28.06
C ARG A 478 3.81 -7.57 -26.87
N SER A 479 4.29 -7.01 -25.75
CA SER A 479 3.49 -6.79 -24.54
C SER A 479 3.10 -5.32 -24.34
N HIS A 480 2.11 -5.08 -23.48
CA HIS A 480 1.79 -3.72 -22.99
C HIS A 480 2.47 -3.39 -21.66
N HIS A 481 3.33 -4.29 -21.16
CA HIS A 481 3.98 -4.12 -19.87
C HIS A 481 5.21 -3.21 -19.99
N ARG A 482 5.29 -2.20 -19.12
CA ARG A 482 6.46 -1.31 -19.03
C ARG A 482 7.61 -1.93 -18.19
N GLY A 483 7.54 -3.23 -17.94
CA GLY A 483 8.62 -4.03 -17.40
C GLY A 483 8.17 -5.30 -16.73
N PHE A 484 9.12 -6.21 -16.58
CA PHE A 484 8.92 -7.61 -16.31
C PHE A 484 9.79 -8.07 -15.15
N PRO A 485 9.28 -8.91 -14.24
CA PRO A 485 10.12 -9.68 -13.34
C PRO A 485 11.01 -10.64 -14.13
N VAL A 486 12.27 -10.72 -13.73
CA VAL A 486 13.25 -11.65 -14.28
C VAL A 486 13.37 -12.82 -13.33
N VAL A 487 13.14 -14.02 -13.85
CA VAL A 487 13.15 -15.25 -13.08
C VAL A 487 14.20 -16.21 -13.60
N ASP A 488 14.76 -17.00 -12.69
CA ASP A 488 15.67 -18.10 -12.98
C ASP A 488 15.22 -19.30 -12.15
N GLU A 489 14.97 -20.44 -12.81
CA GLU A 489 14.42 -21.65 -12.16
C GLU A 489 13.16 -21.37 -11.28
N GLY A 490 12.33 -20.41 -11.68
CA GLY A 490 11.12 -19.99 -10.95
C GLY A 490 11.37 -19.07 -9.73
N GLN A 491 12.63 -18.76 -9.44
CA GLN A 491 13.05 -17.80 -8.41
C GLN A 491 13.14 -16.40 -9.00
N LEU A 492 12.71 -15.39 -8.24
CA LEU A 492 12.85 -14.00 -8.68
C LEU A 492 14.32 -13.53 -8.51
N VAL A 493 15.00 -13.27 -9.63
CA VAL A 493 16.41 -12.82 -9.63
C VAL A 493 16.57 -11.34 -9.97
N GLY A 494 15.59 -10.73 -10.64
CA GLY A 494 15.66 -9.33 -11.04
C GLY A 494 14.35 -8.73 -11.50
N ILE A 495 14.40 -7.47 -11.92
CA ILE A 495 13.34 -6.80 -12.68
C ILE A 495 13.95 -5.97 -13.79
N VAL A 496 13.32 -5.94 -14.97
CA VAL A 496 13.73 -5.12 -16.10
C VAL A 496 12.61 -4.17 -16.50
N THR A 497 12.95 -2.92 -16.82
CA THR A 497 11.99 -1.88 -17.22
C THR A 497 12.32 -1.30 -18.59
N GLN A 498 11.36 -0.62 -19.23
CA GLN A 498 11.63 0.12 -20.48
C GLN A 498 12.74 1.16 -20.32
N THR A 499 12.87 1.75 -19.13
CA THR A 499 13.96 2.68 -18.79
C THR A 499 15.32 2.01 -18.79
N ASP A 500 15.39 0.71 -18.46
CA ASP A 500 16.64 -0.05 -18.50
C ASP A 500 16.99 -0.42 -19.94
N LEU A 501 15.98 -0.70 -20.79
CA LEU A 501 16.19 -0.88 -22.23
C LEU A 501 16.73 0.38 -22.92
N ALA A 502 16.26 1.56 -22.53
CA ALA A 502 16.74 2.83 -23.10
C ALA A 502 18.25 3.04 -22.84
N LYS A 503 18.80 2.48 -21.76
CA LYS A 503 20.24 2.53 -21.45
C LYS A 503 21.07 1.67 -22.40
N ILE A 504 20.52 0.57 -22.92
CA ILE A 504 21.18 -0.31 -23.89
C ILE A 504 21.56 0.47 -25.15
N ASN A 505 20.59 1.20 -25.72
CA ASN A 505 20.81 2.01 -26.93
C ASN A 505 21.81 3.15 -26.71
N GLN A 506 21.88 3.72 -25.50
CA GLN A 506 22.83 4.77 -25.17
C GLN A 506 24.25 4.24 -24.98
N GLN A 507 24.40 3.02 -24.44
CA GLN A 507 25.70 2.41 -24.13
C GLN A 507 26.28 1.54 -25.26
N LYS A 508 25.56 1.36 -26.38
CA LYS A 508 25.96 0.49 -27.51
C LYS A 508 26.36 -0.92 -27.06
N LEU A 509 25.63 -1.47 -26.09
CA LEU A 509 25.84 -2.83 -25.62
C LEU A 509 25.52 -3.84 -26.74
N GLU A 510 26.32 -4.90 -26.85
CA GLU A 510 26.09 -5.97 -27.81
C GLU A 510 24.76 -6.67 -27.53
N GLU A 511 23.95 -6.85 -28.58
CA GLU A 511 22.59 -7.40 -28.49
C GLU A 511 22.53 -8.87 -28.03
N SER A 512 23.66 -9.58 -28.11
CA SER A 512 23.84 -10.98 -27.70
C SER A 512 24.02 -11.16 -26.18
N LEU A 513 24.21 -10.08 -25.42
CA LEU A 513 24.41 -10.16 -23.97
C LEU A 513 23.15 -10.69 -23.26
N PRO A 514 23.32 -11.42 -22.14
CA PRO A 514 22.20 -11.92 -21.36
C PRO A 514 21.54 -10.80 -20.54
N LEU A 515 20.21 -10.89 -20.36
CA LEU A 515 19.39 -9.94 -19.59
C LEU A 515 19.93 -9.69 -18.17
N SER A 516 20.57 -10.69 -17.57
CA SER A 516 21.22 -10.61 -16.26
C SER A 516 22.22 -9.44 -16.13
N THR A 517 22.80 -8.97 -17.24
CA THR A 517 23.76 -7.85 -17.25
C THR A 517 23.13 -6.47 -17.04
N ILE A 518 21.85 -6.31 -17.38
CA ILE A 518 21.16 -4.99 -17.36
C ILE A 518 20.01 -4.92 -16.36
N MET A 519 19.52 -6.07 -15.88
CA MET A 519 18.40 -6.11 -14.96
C MET A 519 18.75 -5.43 -13.62
N THR A 520 17.74 -4.86 -12.96
CA THR A 520 17.90 -4.47 -11.57
C THR A 520 17.88 -5.73 -10.71
N SER A 521 19.06 -6.14 -10.23
CA SER A 521 19.21 -7.28 -9.31
C SER A 521 18.61 -6.95 -7.94
N GLN A 522 18.03 -7.97 -7.27
CA GLN A 522 17.41 -7.82 -5.94
C GLN A 522 16.33 -6.72 -5.87
N PRO A 523 15.24 -6.82 -6.66
CA PRO A 523 14.15 -5.85 -6.61
C PRO A 523 13.50 -5.83 -5.23
N VAL A 524 12.93 -4.68 -4.85
CA VAL A 524 12.10 -4.58 -3.64
C VAL A 524 10.84 -5.43 -3.84
N THR A 525 10.51 -6.25 -2.84
CA THR A 525 9.39 -7.18 -2.91
C THR A 525 8.54 -7.17 -1.65
N VAL A 526 7.35 -7.75 -1.75
CA VAL A 526 6.41 -7.94 -0.62
C VAL A 526 5.99 -9.41 -0.53
N ARG A 527 5.50 -9.81 0.65
CA ARG A 527 4.96 -11.16 0.89
C ARG A 527 3.45 -11.18 0.65
N PRO A 528 2.84 -12.33 0.31
CA PRO A 528 1.40 -12.44 0.10
C PRO A 528 0.57 -11.94 1.30
N HIS A 529 1.04 -12.14 2.52
CA HIS A 529 0.34 -11.74 3.74
C HIS A 529 0.64 -10.30 4.18
N ASP A 530 1.49 -9.56 3.47
CA ASP A 530 1.78 -8.17 3.83
C ASP A 530 0.52 -7.32 3.62
N PRO A 531 0.17 -6.44 4.57
CA PRO A 531 -1.04 -5.63 4.49
C PRO A 531 -0.91 -4.54 3.41
N LEU A 532 -2.01 -4.17 2.76
CA LEU A 532 -2.03 -3.16 1.69
C LEU A 532 -1.34 -1.82 2.06
N PRO A 533 -1.49 -1.26 3.28
CA PRO A 533 -0.73 -0.07 3.69
C PRO A 533 0.79 -0.21 3.52
N GLN A 534 1.34 -1.40 3.80
CA GLN A 534 2.75 -1.70 3.60
C GLN A 534 3.11 -1.71 2.10
N VAL A 535 2.25 -2.29 1.26
CA VAL A 535 2.44 -2.28 -0.20
C VAL A 535 2.44 -0.86 -0.76
N LEU A 536 1.47 -0.03 -0.35
CA LEU A 536 1.38 1.38 -0.74
C LEU A 536 2.61 2.19 -0.32
N PHE A 537 3.10 1.95 0.90
CA PHE A 537 4.30 2.59 1.40
C PHE A 537 5.52 2.28 0.53
N TRP A 538 5.74 1.01 0.17
CA TRP A 538 6.90 0.63 -0.65
C TRP A 538 6.84 1.24 -2.06
N LEU A 539 5.65 1.29 -2.67
CA LEU A 539 5.43 1.95 -3.96
C LEU A 539 5.74 3.44 -3.93
N ASP A 540 5.42 4.14 -2.83
CA ASP A 540 5.70 5.57 -2.72
C ASP A 540 7.14 5.86 -2.27
N ARG A 541 7.66 5.13 -1.28
CA ARG A 541 9.00 5.31 -0.70
C ARG A 541 10.09 5.20 -1.73
N TYR A 542 10.04 4.14 -2.54
CA TYR A 542 11.02 3.87 -3.59
C TYR A 542 10.57 4.40 -4.96
N LYS A 543 9.44 5.14 -5.00
CA LYS A 543 8.82 5.67 -6.23
C LYS A 543 8.66 4.58 -7.31
N LEU A 544 8.32 3.37 -6.87
CA LEU A 544 8.16 2.22 -7.74
C LEU A 544 6.78 2.25 -8.41
N SER A 545 6.75 1.77 -9.65
CA SER A 545 5.49 1.60 -10.40
C SER A 545 4.84 0.24 -10.14
N ARG A 546 5.63 -0.75 -9.67
CA ARG A 546 5.22 -2.13 -9.47
C ARG A 546 6.07 -2.80 -8.39
N LEU A 547 5.48 -3.77 -7.70
CA LEU A 547 6.12 -4.58 -6.67
C LEU A 547 5.88 -6.07 -6.95
N PRO A 548 6.93 -6.86 -7.19
CA PRO A 548 6.82 -8.32 -7.19
C PRO A 548 6.40 -8.84 -5.80
N VAL A 549 5.51 -9.82 -5.79
CA VAL A 549 5.09 -10.55 -4.60
C VAL A 549 5.78 -11.91 -4.61
N VAL A 550 6.51 -12.22 -3.55
CA VAL A 550 7.34 -13.44 -3.43
C VAL A 550 6.93 -14.23 -2.20
N ASP A 551 6.79 -15.53 -2.37
CA ASP A 551 6.67 -16.48 -1.26
C ASP A 551 7.87 -17.41 -1.25
N ARG A 552 8.65 -17.40 -0.16
CA ARG A 552 9.87 -18.20 0.01
C ARG A 552 10.76 -18.19 -1.26
N TYR A 553 11.01 -17.00 -1.80
CA TYR A 553 11.82 -16.69 -3.01
C TYR A 553 11.15 -16.93 -4.38
N LYS A 554 10.04 -17.67 -4.43
CA LYS A 554 9.27 -17.90 -5.66
C LYS A 554 8.33 -16.73 -5.98
N LEU A 555 8.35 -16.26 -7.22
CA LEU A 555 7.42 -15.22 -7.66
C LEU A 555 5.99 -15.78 -7.67
N VAL A 556 5.09 -15.17 -6.89
CA VAL A 556 3.68 -15.59 -6.77
C VAL A 556 2.69 -14.53 -7.25
N GLY A 557 3.16 -13.29 -7.48
CA GLY A 557 2.34 -12.25 -8.08
C GLY A 557 3.09 -10.96 -8.34
N ILE A 558 2.39 -9.96 -8.87
CA ILE A 558 2.88 -8.59 -8.99
C ILE A 558 1.74 -7.61 -8.65
N ILE A 559 2.06 -6.50 -7.99
CA ILE A 559 1.11 -5.44 -7.66
C ILE A 559 1.55 -4.15 -8.33
N THR A 560 0.62 -3.49 -9.02
CA THR A 560 0.80 -2.16 -9.59
C THR A 560 -0.13 -1.15 -8.91
N ARG A 561 0.12 0.15 -9.13
CA ARG A 561 -0.78 1.21 -8.63
C ARG A 561 -2.21 1.09 -9.19
N ALA A 562 -2.34 0.62 -10.42
CA ALA A 562 -3.64 0.42 -11.05
C ALA A 562 -4.45 -0.68 -10.34
N ASP A 563 -3.79 -1.74 -9.89
CA ASP A 563 -4.45 -2.83 -9.16
C ASP A 563 -5.03 -2.35 -7.82
N ILE A 564 -4.34 -1.43 -7.15
CA ILE A 564 -4.81 -0.85 -5.88
C ILE A 564 -6.02 0.07 -6.11
N ILE A 565 -5.95 0.95 -7.12
CA ILE A 565 -7.07 1.84 -7.48
C ILE A 565 -8.31 1.02 -7.87
N ARG A 566 -8.10 -0.10 -8.58
CA ARG A 566 -9.18 -1.00 -8.97
C ARG A 566 -9.80 -1.68 -7.75
N ALA A 567 -8.99 -2.23 -6.86
CA ALA A 567 -9.46 -2.85 -5.62
C ALA A 567 -10.28 -1.87 -4.75
N GLU A 568 -9.90 -0.58 -4.73
CA GLU A 568 -10.68 0.48 -4.07
C GLU A 568 -12.02 0.75 -4.76
N THR A 569 -12.03 0.81 -6.10
CA THR A 569 -13.23 1.04 -6.92
C THR A 569 -14.24 -0.12 -6.80
N ASP A 570 -13.74 -1.36 -6.83
CA ASP A 570 -14.55 -2.58 -6.73
C ASP A 570 -15.28 -2.61 -5.37
N ARG A 571 -14.61 -2.22 -4.28
CA ARG A 571 -15.24 -2.08 -2.95
C ARG A 571 -16.27 -0.94 -2.88
N LEU A 572 -16.03 0.19 -3.54
CA LEU A 572 -16.98 1.30 -3.60
C LEU A 572 -18.28 0.91 -4.34
N SER A 573 -18.18 0.00 -5.31
CA SER A 573 -19.31 -0.46 -6.12
C SER A 573 -20.05 -1.67 -5.54
N GLY A 574 -19.55 -2.30 -4.48
CA GLY A 574 -20.17 -3.48 -3.85
C GLY A 574 -20.15 -4.74 -4.73
N LYS A 575 -19.40 -4.74 -5.84
CA LYS A 575 -19.29 -5.87 -6.76
C LYS A 575 -18.06 -6.70 -6.44
N THR A 576 -18.25 -7.89 -5.87
CA THR A 576 -17.21 -8.90 -5.76
C THR A 576 -17.02 -9.58 -7.12
N GLU A 577 -16.50 -8.84 -8.11
CA GLU A 577 -16.09 -9.44 -9.39
C GLU A 577 -14.67 -9.99 -9.28
N ALA A 578 -14.46 -11.19 -9.83
CA ALA A 578 -13.20 -11.92 -9.75
C ALA A 578 -12.00 -11.11 -10.24
N VAL A 579 -10.90 -11.16 -9.47
CA VAL A 579 -9.66 -10.41 -9.70
C VAL A 579 -8.99 -10.84 -11.02
N GLY A 580 -8.75 -9.86 -11.90
CA GLY A 580 -8.15 -10.00 -13.24
C GLY A 580 -8.77 -9.04 -14.28
N PRO A 581 -8.06 -8.61 -15.33
CA PRO A 581 -8.70 -7.92 -16.45
C PRO A 581 -9.65 -8.91 -17.13
N GLN A 582 -10.95 -8.65 -17.10
CA GLN A 582 -11.89 -9.43 -17.92
C GLN A 582 -11.70 -9.00 -19.37
N PRO A 583 -11.26 -9.90 -20.28
CA PRO A 583 -11.32 -9.59 -21.70
C PRO A 583 -12.79 -9.34 -22.06
N GLU A 584 -13.06 -8.32 -22.86
CA GLU A 584 -14.40 -8.13 -23.41
C GLU A 584 -14.90 -9.45 -24.01
N PRO A 585 -16.17 -9.83 -23.72
CA PRO A 585 -16.70 -11.12 -24.13
C PRO A 585 -16.65 -11.26 -25.64
N SER A 586 -16.43 -12.50 -26.11
CA SER A 586 -16.31 -12.73 -27.55
C SER A 586 -17.63 -12.47 -28.30
N TYR A 587 -17.54 -11.72 -29.40
CA TYR A 587 -18.67 -11.26 -30.18
C TYR A 587 -18.96 -12.19 -31.37
N VAL A 588 -20.23 -12.54 -31.61
CA VAL A 588 -20.64 -13.44 -32.71
C VAL A 588 -20.94 -12.61 -33.96
N VAL A 589 -20.15 -12.77 -35.02
CA VAL A 589 -20.33 -12.05 -36.31
C VAL A 589 -21.04 -12.88 -37.38
N TYR A 590 -21.16 -14.18 -37.19
CA TYR A 590 -21.89 -15.08 -38.09
C TYR A 590 -22.33 -16.32 -37.34
N GLN A 591 -23.55 -16.77 -37.59
CA GLN A 591 -24.05 -18.04 -37.07
C GLN A 591 -25.07 -18.69 -38.00
N THR A 592 -25.08 -20.02 -38.05
CA THR A 592 -26.15 -20.84 -38.65
C THR A 592 -26.59 -21.89 -37.63
N ARG A 593 -27.89 -22.21 -37.63
CA ARG A 593 -28.50 -23.16 -36.70
C ARG A 593 -29.34 -24.15 -37.46
N ASP A 594 -29.15 -25.43 -37.18
CA ASP A 594 -30.03 -26.52 -37.60
C ASP A 594 -31.03 -26.84 -36.45
N PRO A 595 -32.10 -27.63 -36.70
CA PRO A 595 -33.01 -28.08 -35.64
C PRO A 595 -32.27 -28.83 -34.53
N ALA A 596 -32.54 -28.45 -33.27
CA ALA A 596 -31.89 -29.02 -32.10
C ALA A 596 -32.53 -30.36 -31.70
N VAL A 597 -32.23 -31.42 -32.44
CA VAL A 597 -32.82 -32.77 -32.27
C VAL A 597 -31.85 -33.79 -31.64
N GLY A 598 -30.63 -33.39 -31.27
CA GLY A 598 -29.63 -34.29 -30.72
C GLY A 598 -29.75 -34.52 -29.21
N GLN A 599 -29.11 -35.59 -28.73
CA GLN A 599 -29.03 -35.95 -27.30
C GLN A 599 -27.85 -35.29 -26.57
N GLY A 600 -27.04 -34.50 -27.27
CA GLY A 600 -25.85 -33.82 -26.76
C GLY A 600 -25.16 -33.01 -27.87
N ARG A 601 -24.08 -32.31 -27.54
CA ARG A 601 -23.36 -31.42 -28.46
C ARG A 601 -21.86 -31.66 -28.45
N LEU A 602 -21.28 -31.72 -29.64
CA LEU A 602 -19.84 -31.83 -29.86
C LEU A 602 -19.31 -30.55 -30.54
N LEU A 603 -18.43 -29.83 -29.86
CA LEU A 603 -17.79 -28.63 -30.37
C LEU A 603 -16.51 -28.98 -31.12
N VAL A 604 -16.37 -28.46 -32.34
CA VAL A 604 -15.16 -28.55 -33.16
C VAL A 604 -14.64 -27.14 -33.44
N PRO A 605 -13.60 -26.68 -32.73
CA PRO A 605 -12.91 -25.44 -33.08
C PRO A 605 -12.11 -25.64 -34.37
N ILE A 606 -12.49 -24.92 -35.41
CA ILE A 606 -11.85 -25.02 -36.72
C ILE A 606 -10.99 -23.79 -36.93
N ALA A 607 -9.67 -23.97 -36.94
CA ALA A 607 -8.71 -22.89 -37.09
C ALA A 607 -7.78 -23.07 -38.30
N ASN A 608 -7.54 -24.31 -38.72
CA ASN A 608 -6.61 -24.65 -39.78
C ASN A 608 -7.34 -25.37 -40.92
N PRO A 609 -7.40 -24.79 -42.14
CA PRO A 609 -8.01 -25.45 -43.30
C PRO A 609 -7.44 -26.83 -43.60
N LYS A 610 -6.14 -27.05 -43.30
CA LYS A 610 -5.45 -28.32 -43.61
C LYS A 610 -5.92 -29.48 -42.74
N THR A 611 -6.32 -29.22 -41.49
CA THR A 611 -6.75 -30.26 -40.54
C THR A 611 -8.27 -30.27 -40.33
N ALA A 612 -8.99 -29.28 -40.87
CA ALA A 612 -10.43 -29.13 -40.70
C ALA A 612 -11.23 -30.33 -41.21
N GLY A 613 -10.92 -30.82 -42.41
CA GLY A 613 -11.62 -31.95 -43.03
C GLY A 613 -11.57 -33.22 -42.18
N PRO A 614 -10.37 -33.75 -41.87
CA PRO A 614 -10.23 -34.93 -41.03
C PRO A 614 -10.86 -34.77 -39.63
N LEU A 615 -10.72 -33.60 -38.99
CA LEU A 615 -11.37 -33.33 -37.69
C LEU A 615 -12.90 -33.40 -37.78
N LEU A 616 -13.48 -32.84 -38.84
CA LEU A 616 -14.93 -32.87 -39.03
C LEU A 616 -15.44 -34.28 -39.35
N GLN A 617 -14.68 -35.09 -40.09
CA GLN A 617 -15.02 -36.49 -40.34
C GLN A 617 -15.03 -37.30 -39.02
N MET A 618 -14.00 -37.13 -38.19
CA MET A 618 -13.95 -37.74 -36.85
C MET A 618 -15.11 -37.29 -35.97
N ALA A 619 -15.39 -35.98 -35.95
CA ALA A 619 -16.52 -35.42 -35.22
C ALA A 619 -17.86 -36.00 -35.70
N ALA A 620 -18.07 -36.13 -37.01
CA ALA A 620 -19.27 -36.69 -37.60
C ALA A 620 -19.45 -38.17 -37.23
N ALA A 621 -18.39 -38.98 -37.24
CA ALA A 621 -18.45 -40.39 -36.83
C ALA A 621 -18.89 -40.55 -35.35
N ILE A 622 -18.35 -39.70 -34.47
CA ILE A 622 -18.74 -39.66 -33.05
C ILE A 622 -20.19 -39.18 -32.92
N ALA A 623 -20.54 -38.08 -33.58
CA ALA A 623 -21.86 -37.44 -33.44
C ALA A 623 -22.98 -38.32 -33.99
N LYS A 624 -22.79 -38.98 -35.14
CA LYS A 624 -23.76 -39.93 -35.71
C LYS A 624 -24.03 -41.10 -34.76
N SER A 625 -22.97 -41.64 -34.16
CA SER A 625 -23.09 -42.80 -33.27
C SER A 625 -23.73 -42.45 -31.92
N ARG A 626 -23.50 -41.24 -31.40
CA ARG A 626 -24.07 -40.76 -30.12
C ARG A 626 -25.35 -39.93 -30.28
N ARG A 627 -25.84 -39.73 -31.51
CA ARG A 627 -26.94 -38.78 -31.83
C ARG A 627 -26.67 -37.37 -31.31
N TYR A 628 -25.43 -36.89 -31.39
CA TYR A 628 -25.05 -35.53 -31.00
C TYR A 628 -25.20 -34.55 -32.16
N GLU A 629 -25.33 -33.28 -31.83
CA GLU A 629 -25.25 -32.16 -32.76
C GLU A 629 -23.80 -31.69 -32.88
N LEU A 630 -23.40 -31.24 -34.07
CA LEU A 630 -22.08 -30.66 -34.28
C LEU A 630 -22.14 -29.13 -34.15
N GLU A 631 -21.29 -28.57 -33.32
CA GLU A 631 -21.07 -27.12 -33.20
C GLU A 631 -19.69 -26.78 -33.79
N CYS A 632 -19.66 -26.17 -34.96
CA CYS A 632 -18.42 -25.78 -35.65
C CYS A 632 -18.09 -24.32 -35.33
N LEU A 633 -16.98 -24.08 -34.64
CA LEU A 633 -16.58 -22.74 -34.19
C LEU A 633 -15.31 -22.27 -34.88
N GLN A 634 -15.40 -21.16 -35.59
CA GLN A 634 -14.23 -20.41 -36.06
C GLN A 634 -14.03 -19.18 -35.16
N VAL A 635 -12.81 -18.95 -34.72
CA VAL A 635 -12.45 -17.77 -33.92
C VAL A 635 -11.50 -16.86 -34.70
N ILE A 636 -11.77 -15.57 -34.70
CA ILE A 636 -10.94 -14.52 -35.31
C ILE A 636 -10.36 -13.67 -34.17
N PRO A 637 -9.05 -13.74 -33.90
CA PRO A 637 -8.42 -12.91 -32.88
C PRO A 637 -8.30 -11.45 -33.36
N VAL A 638 -8.59 -10.49 -32.48
CA VAL A 638 -8.44 -9.04 -32.72
C VAL A 638 -7.65 -8.38 -31.60
N SER A 639 -6.98 -7.26 -31.93
CA SER A 639 -6.16 -6.50 -30.99
C SER A 639 -6.95 -6.04 -29.76
N ARG A 640 -6.34 -6.10 -28.57
CA ARG A 640 -6.92 -5.61 -27.29
C ARG A 640 -7.15 -4.09 -27.25
N LEU A 641 -6.70 -3.36 -28.28
CA LEU A 641 -6.89 -1.92 -28.43
C LEU A 641 -8.22 -1.53 -29.08
N ARG A 642 -9.00 -2.50 -29.60
CA ARG A 642 -10.27 -2.26 -30.29
C ARG A 642 -11.31 -3.26 -29.81
N SER A 643 -12.53 -2.83 -29.50
CA SER A 643 -13.56 -3.76 -29.04
C SER A 643 -13.85 -4.87 -30.07
N PRO A 644 -14.02 -6.14 -29.67
CA PRO A 644 -14.44 -7.21 -30.56
C PRO A 644 -15.78 -6.95 -31.23
N ALA A 645 -16.65 -6.16 -30.61
CA ALA A 645 -17.95 -5.78 -31.17
C ALA A 645 -17.84 -4.69 -32.25
N GLU A 646 -16.83 -3.83 -32.17
CA GLU A 646 -16.65 -2.69 -33.07
C GLU A 646 -15.62 -2.95 -34.19
N THR A 647 -14.87 -4.05 -34.10
CA THR A 647 -13.80 -4.35 -35.06
C THR A 647 -14.37 -5.00 -36.33
N ALA A 648 -14.27 -4.29 -37.45
CA ALA A 648 -14.59 -4.85 -38.77
C ALA A 648 -13.62 -5.98 -39.14
N VAL A 649 -14.14 -7.18 -39.38
CA VAL A 649 -13.37 -8.36 -39.79
C VAL A 649 -13.92 -8.98 -41.07
N SER A 650 -13.03 -9.42 -41.96
CA SER A 650 -13.42 -10.20 -43.13
C SER A 650 -13.76 -11.63 -42.73
N THR A 651 -14.99 -12.07 -43.02
CA THR A 651 -15.45 -13.44 -42.70
C THR A 651 -15.40 -14.38 -43.91
N ALA A 652 -14.88 -13.93 -45.07
CA ALA A 652 -14.96 -14.69 -46.32
C ALA A 652 -14.25 -16.05 -46.27
N THR A 653 -13.03 -16.11 -45.74
CA THR A 653 -12.23 -17.35 -45.60
C THR A 653 -12.87 -18.29 -44.58
N SER A 654 -13.26 -17.76 -43.42
CA SER A 654 -13.97 -18.48 -42.37
C SER A 654 -15.30 -19.08 -42.85
N ARG A 655 -16.08 -18.34 -43.63
CA ARG A 655 -17.33 -18.83 -44.23
C ARG A 655 -17.08 -19.89 -45.29
N ARG A 656 -16.02 -19.79 -46.10
CA ARG A 656 -15.65 -20.85 -47.07
C ARG A 656 -15.31 -22.16 -46.34
N LEU A 657 -14.58 -22.07 -45.24
CA LEU A 657 -14.22 -23.21 -44.42
C LEU A 657 -15.46 -23.83 -43.77
N LEU A 658 -16.33 -23.02 -43.18
CA LEU A 658 -17.61 -23.51 -42.63
C LEU A 658 -18.56 -24.03 -43.71
N LYS A 659 -18.51 -23.53 -44.96
CA LYS A 659 -19.31 -24.10 -46.05
C LYS A 659 -18.95 -25.55 -46.38
N GLN A 660 -17.72 -26.01 -46.09
CA GLN A 660 -17.34 -27.40 -46.28
C GLN A 660 -18.14 -28.35 -45.36
N THR A 661 -18.66 -27.85 -44.23
CA THR A 661 -19.52 -28.66 -43.35
C THR A 661 -20.89 -28.95 -43.97
N ASN A 662 -21.36 -28.16 -44.95
CA ASN A 662 -22.66 -28.40 -45.60
C ASN A 662 -22.67 -29.66 -46.46
N GLN A 663 -21.52 -30.05 -47.01
CA GLN A 663 -21.39 -31.32 -47.74
C GLN A 663 -21.51 -32.49 -46.76
N LEU A 664 -20.79 -32.42 -45.64
CA LEU A 664 -20.90 -33.41 -44.56
C LEU A 664 -22.32 -33.48 -43.97
N ARG A 665 -23.03 -32.35 -43.88
CA ARG A 665 -24.43 -32.30 -43.45
C ARG A 665 -25.33 -33.18 -44.33
N ARG A 666 -25.13 -33.14 -45.66
CA ARG A 666 -25.91 -33.93 -46.62
C ARG A 666 -25.52 -35.40 -46.59
N GLU A 667 -24.22 -35.69 -46.51
CA GLU A 667 -23.68 -37.05 -46.54
C GLU A 667 -23.99 -37.83 -45.24
N TRP A 668 -23.93 -37.17 -44.09
CA TRP A 668 -23.98 -37.85 -42.78
C TRP A 668 -25.30 -37.69 -42.03
N GLN A 669 -26.20 -36.78 -42.47
CA GLN A 669 -27.51 -36.51 -41.87
C GLN A 669 -27.46 -36.14 -40.38
N ILE A 670 -26.50 -35.29 -39.99
CA ILE A 670 -26.33 -34.80 -38.61
C ILE A 670 -26.67 -33.30 -38.57
N PRO A 671 -27.34 -32.78 -37.51
CA PRO A 671 -27.51 -31.34 -37.33
C PRO A 671 -26.16 -30.64 -37.13
N ILE A 672 -25.87 -29.62 -37.95
CA ILE A 672 -24.62 -28.85 -37.88
C ILE A 672 -24.90 -27.37 -37.65
N HIS A 673 -24.47 -26.88 -36.51
CA HIS A 673 -24.44 -25.45 -36.17
C HIS A 673 -23.07 -24.88 -36.52
N THR A 674 -23.03 -23.68 -37.10
CA THR A 674 -21.75 -23.01 -37.39
C THR A 674 -21.73 -21.62 -36.77
N GLN A 675 -20.59 -21.19 -36.26
CA GLN A 675 -20.42 -19.85 -35.67
C GLN A 675 -19.03 -19.28 -35.95
N ILE A 676 -18.96 -17.97 -36.21
CA ILE A 676 -17.72 -17.19 -36.27
C ILE A 676 -17.75 -16.18 -35.12
N ARG A 677 -16.74 -16.21 -34.25
CA ARG A 677 -16.59 -15.29 -33.12
C ARG A 677 -15.33 -14.46 -33.24
N VAL A 678 -15.43 -13.19 -32.84
CA VAL A 678 -14.32 -12.24 -32.74
C VAL A 678 -13.96 -12.08 -31.27
N THR A 679 -12.67 -12.13 -30.93
CA THR A 679 -12.22 -12.13 -29.53
C THR A 679 -10.80 -11.60 -29.39
N HIS A 680 -10.42 -11.20 -28.17
CA HIS A 680 -9.02 -10.96 -27.79
C HIS A 680 -8.26 -12.23 -27.43
N ASP A 681 -8.97 -13.27 -27.00
CA ASP A 681 -8.40 -14.54 -26.57
C ASP A 681 -9.21 -15.70 -27.14
N VAL A 682 -8.54 -16.53 -27.93
CA VAL A 682 -9.15 -17.68 -28.61
C VAL A 682 -9.64 -18.73 -27.61
N SER A 683 -8.90 -18.94 -26.52
CA SER A 683 -9.27 -19.93 -25.50
C SER A 683 -10.56 -19.52 -24.78
N GLN A 684 -10.71 -18.23 -24.46
CA GLN A 684 -11.92 -17.69 -23.85
C GLN A 684 -13.13 -17.81 -24.76
N ALA A 685 -13.00 -17.53 -26.06
CA ALA A 685 -14.12 -17.69 -26.99
C ALA A 685 -14.61 -19.15 -27.10
N ILE A 686 -13.70 -20.11 -27.01
CA ILE A 686 -14.03 -21.55 -26.98
C ILE A 686 -14.71 -21.90 -25.65
N LEU A 687 -14.18 -21.48 -24.50
CA LEU A 687 -14.79 -21.73 -23.18
C LEU A 687 -16.18 -21.09 -23.06
N GLU A 688 -16.34 -19.86 -23.54
CA GLU A 688 -17.66 -19.22 -23.62
C GLU A 688 -18.62 -20.00 -24.50
N ALA A 689 -18.15 -20.61 -25.60
CA ALA A 689 -18.99 -21.45 -26.45
C ALA A 689 -19.37 -22.76 -25.75
N ILE A 690 -18.44 -23.38 -25.02
CA ILE A 690 -18.68 -24.58 -24.21
C ILE A 690 -19.80 -24.31 -23.20
N GLN A 691 -19.66 -23.23 -22.43
CA GLN A 691 -20.61 -22.86 -21.39
C GLN A 691 -21.97 -22.44 -21.96
N LYS A 692 -22.00 -21.52 -22.94
CA LYS A 692 -23.26 -20.99 -23.50
C LYS A 692 -24.05 -22.02 -24.31
N ARG A 693 -23.36 -23.00 -24.90
CA ARG A 693 -24.00 -24.04 -25.72
C ARG A 693 -24.18 -25.36 -24.98
N HIS A 694 -23.77 -25.47 -23.72
CA HIS A 694 -23.79 -26.71 -22.95
C HIS A 694 -23.15 -27.86 -23.74
N ILE A 695 -21.88 -27.70 -24.09
CA ILE A 695 -21.14 -28.67 -24.90
C ILE A 695 -20.72 -29.86 -24.03
N ASP A 696 -21.03 -31.08 -24.47
CA ASP A 696 -20.66 -32.32 -23.76
C ASP A 696 -19.24 -32.79 -24.12
N MET A 697 -18.78 -32.45 -25.32
CA MET A 697 -17.50 -32.90 -25.85
C MET A 697 -16.84 -31.88 -26.78
N VAL A 698 -15.54 -31.68 -26.62
CA VAL A 698 -14.73 -30.85 -27.53
C VAL A 698 -13.76 -31.76 -28.29
N LEU A 699 -13.76 -31.65 -29.61
CA LEU A 699 -12.75 -32.27 -30.48
C LEU A 699 -11.93 -31.17 -31.14
N MET A 700 -10.64 -31.09 -30.83
CA MET A 700 -9.77 -30.03 -31.35
C MET A 700 -8.43 -30.56 -31.83
N GLY A 701 -7.93 -29.96 -32.92
CA GLY A 701 -6.57 -30.23 -33.40
C GLY A 701 -5.51 -29.48 -32.61
N TRP A 702 -4.32 -30.06 -32.45
CA TRP A 702 -3.13 -29.33 -31.97
C TRP A 702 -1.97 -29.46 -32.97
N LYS A 703 -1.08 -28.45 -33.01
CA LYS A 703 0.02 -28.35 -33.99
C LYS A 703 1.29 -29.12 -33.61
N GLY A 704 1.42 -29.53 -32.36
CA GLY A 704 2.50 -30.41 -31.88
C GLY A 704 3.81 -29.76 -31.45
N VAL A 705 3.97 -28.43 -31.51
CA VAL A 705 5.20 -27.74 -31.09
C VAL A 705 4.87 -26.40 -30.42
N THR A 706 5.57 -26.06 -29.34
CA THR A 706 5.51 -24.75 -28.66
C THR A 706 6.90 -24.24 -28.28
N ASP A 707 7.21 -22.99 -28.62
CA ASP A 707 8.52 -22.35 -28.34
C ASP A 707 8.60 -21.67 -26.95
N THR A 708 7.55 -21.81 -26.12
CA THR A 708 7.50 -21.22 -24.78
C THR A 708 7.83 -22.24 -23.69
N PRO A 709 8.83 -21.99 -22.82
CA PRO A 709 9.03 -22.78 -21.60
C PRO A 709 7.73 -22.74 -20.77
N ASP A 710 7.37 -23.86 -20.13
CA ASP A 710 6.11 -24.06 -19.35
C ASP A 710 4.81 -24.34 -20.13
N ARG A 711 4.84 -24.52 -21.47
CA ARG A 711 3.66 -24.96 -22.25
C ARG A 711 3.92 -26.25 -23.01
N ILE A 712 2.87 -27.06 -23.13
CA ILE A 712 2.97 -28.46 -23.56
C ILE A 712 2.31 -28.64 -24.95
N PHE A 713 1.07 -28.17 -25.13
CA PHE A 713 0.35 -28.27 -26.41
C PHE A 713 0.01 -26.90 -27.04
N GLY A 714 0.26 -25.81 -26.31
CA GLY A 714 0.05 -24.43 -26.73
C GLY A 714 -0.93 -23.68 -25.85
N SER A 715 -0.89 -22.35 -25.88
CA SER A 715 -1.67 -21.49 -24.97
C SER A 715 -3.17 -21.79 -24.98
N VAL A 716 -3.73 -22.08 -26.16
CA VAL A 716 -5.15 -22.39 -26.32
C VAL A 716 -5.46 -23.77 -25.77
N VAL A 717 -4.73 -24.79 -26.24
CA VAL A 717 -4.98 -26.20 -25.89
C VAL A 717 -4.81 -26.44 -24.40
N ASP A 718 -3.72 -25.96 -23.81
CA ASP A 718 -3.42 -26.08 -22.38
C ASP A 718 -4.50 -25.40 -21.52
N THR A 719 -5.08 -24.29 -22.01
CA THR A 719 -6.17 -23.59 -21.34
C THR A 719 -7.47 -24.40 -21.39
N ILE A 720 -7.81 -24.99 -22.54
CA ILE A 720 -9.00 -25.84 -22.69
C ILE A 720 -8.89 -27.11 -21.83
N ILE A 721 -7.75 -27.80 -21.83
CA ILE A 721 -7.49 -28.96 -20.96
C ILE A 721 -7.71 -28.59 -19.48
N ARG A 722 -7.33 -27.38 -19.09
CA ARG A 722 -7.36 -26.92 -17.71
C ARG A 722 -8.73 -26.45 -17.24
N GLN A 723 -9.51 -25.82 -18.11
CA GLN A 723 -10.72 -25.07 -17.72
C GLN A 723 -12.03 -25.64 -18.30
N ALA A 724 -11.99 -26.47 -19.34
CA ALA A 724 -13.22 -27.07 -19.87
C ALA A 724 -13.80 -28.08 -18.86
N ASP A 725 -15.09 -27.95 -18.57
CA ASP A 725 -15.88 -28.87 -17.75
C ASP A 725 -16.29 -30.14 -18.51
N CYS A 726 -16.27 -30.11 -19.84
CA CYS A 726 -16.67 -31.20 -20.71
C CYS A 726 -15.53 -32.16 -21.09
N ARG A 727 -15.85 -33.28 -21.76
CA ARG A 727 -14.82 -34.21 -22.29
C ARG A 727 -13.98 -33.51 -23.38
N VAL A 728 -12.67 -33.69 -23.37
CA VAL A 728 -11.76 -33.06 -24.37
C VAL A 728 -11.01 -34.16 -25.12
N ILE A 729 -11.10 -34.10 -26.45
CA ILE A 729 -10.36 -34.95 -27.38
C ILE A 729 -9.43 -34.05 -28.19
N LEU A 730 -8.14 -34.32 -28.08
CA LEU A 730 -7.11 -33.63 -28.83
C LEU A 730 -6.64 -34.54 -29.96
N VAL A 731 -6.39 -33.98 -31.15
CA VAL A 731 -5.86 -34.73 -32.29
C VAL A 731 -4.65 -34.03 -32.89
N LYS A 732 -3.53 -34.76 -33.03
CA LYS A 732 -2.39 -34.36 -33.85
C LYS A 732 -2.38 -35.18 -35.13
N PHE A 733 -2.35 -34.50 -36.25
CA PHE A 733 -2.11 -35.13 -37.56
C PHE A 733 -0.62 -35.03 -37.91
N PRO A 734 -0.09 -35.99 -38.68
CA PRO A 734 1.28 -35.93 -39.17
C PRO A 734 1.48 -34.73 -40.11
N LEU A 735 2.58 -33.99 -39.92
CA LEU A 735 2.97 -32.86 -40.77
C LEU A 735 3.78 -33.41 -41.96
N GLN A 736 3.12 -33.82 -43.04
CA GLN A 736 3.81 -34.12 -44.30
C GLN A 736 3.80 -32.92 -45.23
N ASN A 737 4.99 -32.55 -45.72
CA ASN A 737 5.16 -31.60 -46.81
C ASN A 737 4.62 -32.25 -48.09
N SER A 738 3.72 -31.54 -48.78
CA SER A 738 3.33 -31.79 -50.17
C SER A 738 2.62 -33.11 -50.49
N GLN A 739 1.34 -33.23 -50.08
CA GLN A 739 0.15 -33.62 -50.89
C GLN A 739 -0.98 -34.11 -49.96
N PHE A 740 -2.22 -33.73 -50.27
CA PHE A 740 -3.41 -34.07 -49.49
C PHE A 740 -3.76 -35.55 -49.65
N GLN A 741 -3.28 -36.40 -48.74
CA GLN A 741 -3.90 -37.69 -48.46
C GLN A 741 -4.66 -37.59 -47.15
N VAL A 742 -5.91 -38.08 -47.14
CA VAL A 742 -6.66 -38.32 -45.90
C VAL A 742 -5.81 -39.29 -45.08
N PRO A 743 -5.52 -39.01 -43.80
CA PRO A 743 -4.76 -39.94 -42.98
C PRO A 743 -5.46 -41.31 -43.00
N ALA A 744 -4.70 -42.37 -43.25
CA ALA A 744 -5.20 -43.73 -43.09
C ALA A 744 -5.61 -43.92 -41.62
N PHE A 745 -6.65 -44.71 -41.38
CA PHE A 745 -7.13 -45.01 -40.04
C PHE A 745 -7.20 -46.52 -39.81
N ASP A 746 -6.45 -47.36 -40.53
CA ASP A 746 -6.67 -48.81 -40.48
C ASP A 746 -5.97 -49.45 -39.26
N ARG A 747 -4.76 -49.03 -38.91
CA ARG A 747 -3.96 -49.63 -37.83
C ARG A 747 -3.95 -48.76 -36.57
N TRP A 748 -4.68 -49.19 -35.54
CA TRP A 748 -4.82 -48.48 -34.26
C TRP A 748 -3.93 -49.09 -33.17
N LEU A 749 -3.18 -48.26 -32.47
CA LEU A 749 -2.47 -48.61 -31.25
C LEU A 749 -3.11 -47.93 -30.05
N VAL A 750 -3.58 -48.72 -29.07
CA VAL A 750 -4.31 -48.21 -27.90
C VAL A 750 -3.68 -48.74 -26.61
N PRO A 751 -2.87 -47.91 -25.93
CA PRO A 751 -2.31 -48.27 -24.63
C PRO A 751 -3.36 -48.31 -23.53
N THR A 752 -3.31 -49.36 -22.70
CA THR A 752 -4.36 -49.68 -21.73
C THR A 752 -4.02 -49.26 -20.30
N ALA A 753 -2.73 -49.05 -20.00
CA ALA A 753 -2.21 -48.62 -18.71
C ALA A 753 -2.38 -47.09 -18.50
N GLY A 754 -3.56 -46.65 -18.03
CA GLY A 754 -3.85 -45.21 -17.87
C GLY A 754 -5.03 -44.84 -16.97
N GLY A 755 -5.58 -45.78 -16.17
CA GLY A 755 -6.71 -45.52 -15.27
C GLY A 755 -8.03 -45.20 -15.99
N GLY A 756 -8.91 -44.39 -15.39
CA GLY A 756 -10.24 -44.10 -15.93
C GLY A 756 -10.25 -43.44 -17.32
N ASN A 757 -9.22 -42.65 -17.66
CA ASN A 757 -9.14 -41.99 -18.97
C ASN A 757 -8.83 -42.99 -20.11
N SER A 758 -8.11 -44.08 -19.87
CA SER A 758 -7.87 -45.11 -20.90
C SER A 758 -9.15 -45.88 -21.22
N GLN A 759 -10.04 -46.07 -20.23
CA GLN A 759 -11.37 -46.63 -20.47
C GLN A 759 -12.22 -45.71 -21.36
N ASP A 760 -12.17 -44.39 -21.13
CA ASP A 760 -12.88 -43.42 -21.97
C ASP A 760 -12.35 -43.42 -23.42
N ALA A 761 -11.05 -43.59 -23.61
CA ALA A 761 -10.47 -43.76 -24.95
C ALA A 761 -10.99 -45.03 -25.63
N ILE A 762 -11.00 -46.16 -24.93
CA ILE A 762 -11.51 -47.45 -25.43
C ILE A 762 -13.02 -47.38 -25.72
N GLN A 763 -13.80 -46.61 -24.96
CA GLN A 763 -15.22 -46.41 -25.21
C GLN A 763 -15.51 -45.59 -26.47
N LEU A 764 -14.60 -44.71 -26.87
CA LEU A 764 -14.72 -43.89 -28.08
C LEU A 764 -14.26 -44.63 -29.34
N LEU A 765 -13.35 -45.58 -29.19
CA LEU A 765 -12.72 -46.31 -30.28
C LEU A 765 -13.72 -46.97 -31.28
N PRO A 766 -14.81 -47.64 -30.86
CA PRO A 766 -15.77 -48.24 -31.80
C PRO A 766 -16.44 -47.25 -32.76
N PHE A 767 -16.48 -45.96 -32.40
CA PHE A 767 -17.06 -44.92 -33.25
C PHE A 767 -16.05 -44.40 -34.28
N LEU A 768 -14.78 -44.29 -33.88
CA LEU A 768 -13.70 -43.78 -34.72
C LEU A 768 -13.19 -44.84 -35.72
N VAL A 769 -13.20 -46.11 -35.32
CA VAL A 769 -12.80 -47.25 -36.18
C VAL A 769 -13.72 -47.43 -37.40
N LYS A 770 -14.92 -46.85 -37.39
CA LYS A 770 -15.80 -46.83 -38.58
C LYS A 770 -15.28 -45.96 -39.72
N LEU A 771 -14.24 -45.15 -39.48
CA LEU A 771 -13.56 -44.36 -40.50
C LEU A 771 -12.60 -45.22 -41.34
N SER A 772 -12.28 -46.42 -40.87
CA SER A 772 -11.36 -47.38 -41.47
C SER A 772 -12.09 -48.32 -42.42
N GLU A 773 -11.44 -48.73 -43.51
CA GLU A 773 -11.99 -49.76 -44.41
C GLU A 773 -11.69 -51.17 -43.89
N GLN A 774 -10.48 -51.38 -43.34
CA GLN A 774 -10.05 -52.67 -42.76
C GLN A 774 -9.32 -52.46 -41.43
N PRO A 775 -10.07 -52.22 -40.33
CA PRO A 775 -9.45 -51.86 -39.06
C PRO A 775 -8.78 -53.03 -38.33
N GLU A 776 -7.57 -52.79 -37.87
CA GLU A 776 -6.80 -53.60 -36.93
C GLU A 776 -6.54 -52.79 -35.65
N ILE A 777 -6.91 -53.33 -34.49
CA ILE A 777 -6.75 -52.68 -33.19
C ILE A 777 -5.75 -53.47 -32.35
N ARG A 778 -4.66 -52.82 -31.96
CA ARG A 778 -3.65 -53.35 -31.04
C ARG A 778 -3.84 -52.73 -29.66
N LEU A 779 -4.28 -53.54 -28.71
CA LEU A 779 -4.38 -53.13 -27.30
C LEU A 779 -3.04 -53.41 -26.62
N CYS A 780 -2.31 -52.35 -26.27
CA CYS A 780 -0.97 -52.47 -25.72
C CYS A 780 -0.97 -52.31 -24.19
N TYR A 781 -0.26 -53.18 -23.48
CA TYR A 781 0.07 -52.99 -22.06
C TYR A 781 1.60 -52.98 -21.91
N VAL A 782 2.14 -51.88 -21.36
CA VAL A 782 3.58 -51.75 -21.10
C VAL A 782 3.86 -52.11 -19.64
N SER A 783 4.57 -53.23 -19.40
CA SER A 783 4.98 -53.67 -18.07
C SER A 783 6.40 -53.19 -17.76
N ARG A 784 6.68 -52.90 -16.48
CA ARG A 784 8.05 -52.63 -16.03
C ARG A 784 8.81 -53.94 -15.74
N PRO A 785 10.15 -53.99 -15.89
CA PRO A 785 10.93 -55.23 -15.74
C PRO A 785 10.82 -55.95 -14.37
N GLN A 786 10.34 -55.27 -13.34
CA GLN A 786 10.18 -55.81 -11.98
C GLN A 786 8.79 -56.44 -11.70
N GLN A 787 7.85 -56.37 -12.65
CA GLN A 787 6.52 -57.00 -12.52
C GLN A 787 6.50 -58.35 -13.25
N SER A 788 5.96 -59.39 -12.59
CA SER A 788 5.81 -60.70 -13.23
C SER A 788 4.83 -60.61 -14.42
N ILE A 789 5.17 -61.28 -15.51
CA ILE A 789 4.36 -61.36 -16.73
C ILE A 789 3.21 -62.35 -16.46
N GLY A 790 2.28 -61.97 -15.58
CA GLY A 790 1.02 -62.67 -15.36
C GLY A 790 -0.07 -62.14 -16.28
N SER A 791 -1.13 -62.92 -16.54
CA SER A 791 -2.30 -62.46 -17.30
C SER A 791 -2.83 -61.16 -16.68
N PHE A 792 -2.95 -60.09 -17.46
CA PHE A 792 -3.50 -58.81 -17.01
C PHE A 792 -5.02 -58.83 -17.20
N PRO A 793 -5.85 -59.11 -16.17
CA PRO A 793 -7.30 -59.30 -16.33
C PRO A 793 -8.03 -58.06 -16.90
N GLY A 794 -7.43 -56.87 -16.81
CA GLY A 794 -7.93 -55.64 -17.44
C GLY A 794 -7.84 -55.65 -18.98
N LEU A 795 -6.78 -56.26 -19.55
CA LEU A 795 -6.54 -56.31 -20.98
C LEU A 795 -7.54 -57.26 -21.68
N ASP A 796 -7.82 -58.41 -21.07
CA ASP A 796 -8.80 -59.37 -21.59
C ASP A 796 -10.22 -58.80 -21.59
N LYS A 797 -10.60 -58.10 -20.51
CA LYS A 797 -11.90 -57.43 -20.42
C LYS A 797 -12.09 -56.37 -21.50
N GLN A 798 -11.06 -55.54 -21.75
CA GLN A 798 -11.08 -54.51 -22.78
C GLN A 798 -11.07 -55.12 -24.20
N THR A 799 -10.33 -56.20 -24.40
CA THR A 799 -10.31 -56.96 -25.66
C THR A 799 -11.70 -57.52 -25.99
N ASN A 800 -12.35 -58.17 -25.02
CA ASN A 800 -13.70 -58.72 -25.18
C ASN A 800 -14.74 -57.61 -25.43
N TYR A 801 -14.63 -56.48 -24.73
CA TYR A 801 -15.48 -55.31 -24.97
C TYR A 801 -15.38 -54.82 -26.42
N LEU A 802 -14.17 -54.67 -26.98
CA LEU A 802 -14.00 -54.19 -28.36
C LEU A 802 -14.45 -55.22 -29.39
N LYS A 803 -14.15 -56.51 -29.19
CA LYS A 803 -14.64 -57.60 -30.06
C LYS A 803 -16.18 -57.65 -30.13
N SER A 804 -16.86 -57.29 -29.04
CA SER A 804 -18.33 -57.25 -29.01
C SER A 804 -18.95 -56.04 -29.72
N ARG A 805 -18.18 -54.99 -30.02
CA ARG A 805 -18.67 -53.70 -30.52
C ARG A 805 -18.06 -53.24 -31.84
N THR A 806 -17.07 -53.97 -32.35
CA THR A 806 -16.36 -53.68 -33.60
C THR A 806 -16.15 -54.97 -34.38
N SER A 807 -16.16 -54.88 -35.71
CA SER A 807 -15.77 -55.96 -36.62
C SER A 807 -14.25 -56.00 -36.87
N ALA A 808 -13.48 -55.20 -36.14
CA ALA A 808 -12.04 -55.05 -36.29
C ALA A 808 -11.28 -56.23 -35.65
N ALA A 809 -10.11 -56.57 -36.20
CA ALA A 809 -9.22 -57.53 -35.57
C ALA A 809 -8.59 -56.92 -34.30
N VAL A 810 -8.95 -57.42 -33.11
CA VAL A 810 -8.42 -56.93 -31.83
C VAL A 810 -7.29 -57.85 -31.34
N ILE A 811 -6.06 -57.33 -31.34
CA ILE A 811 -4.83 -58.04 -30.97
C ILE A 811 -4.30 -57.48 -29.65
N PRO A 812 -4.31 -58.25 -28.54
CA PRO A 812 -3.66 -57.85 -27.30
C PRO A 812 -2.14 -57.99 -27.43
N VAL A 813 -1.38 -56.97 -27.02
CA VAL A 813 0.09 -56.92 -27.08
C VAL A 813 0.63 -56.50 -25.71
N THR A 814 1.61 -57.23 -25.20
CA THR A 814 2.35 -56.89 -23.98
C THR A 814 3.80 -56.58 -24.33
N VAL A 815 4.32 -55.44 -23.83
CA VAL A 815 5.70 -55.00 -24.06
C VAL A 815 6.37 -54.71 -22.72
N CYS A 816 7.59 -55.19 -22.52
CA CYS A 816 8.38 -54.88 -21.34
C CYS A 816 9.38 -53.76 -21.65
N SER A 817 9.34 -52.65 -20.92
CA SER A 817 10.23 -51.49 -21.12
C SER A 817 10.34 -50.65 -19.85
N ASP A 818 11.49 -50.01 -19.65
CA ASP A 818 11.72 -49.02 -18.59
C ASP A 818 11.05 -47.67 -18.89
N SER A 819 10.74 -47.42 -20.17
CA SER A 819 10.08 -46.20 -20.65
C SER A 819 8.82 -46.53 -21.45
N VAL A 820 7.69 -45.99 -20.99
CA VAL A 820 6.37 -46.20 -21.59
C VAL A 820 6.25 -45.47 -22.93
N SER A 821 6.79 -44.25 -23.01
CA SER A 821 6.77 -43.45 -24.25
C SER A 821 7.62 -44.11 -25.34
N ASP A 822 8.83 -44.57 -25.01
CA ASP A 822 9.70 -45.30 -25.96
C ASP A 822 9.02 -46.56 -26.49
N ALA A 823 8.47 -47.38 -25.59
CA ALA A 823 7.80 -48.63 -25.99
C ALA A 823 6.61 -48.41 -26.93
N ILE A 824 5.82 -47.36 -26.69
CA ILE A 824 4.65 -47.05 -27.52
C ILE A 824 5.09 -46.50 -28.89
N VAL A 825 6.09 -45.63 -28.93
CA VAL A 825 6.62 -45.06 -30.19
C VAL A 825 7.26 -46.16 -31.04
N ASP A 826 8.13 -46.98 -30.46
CA ASP A 826 8.81 -48.07 -31.17
C ASP A 826 7.81 -49.11 -31.69
N LEU A 827 6.77 -49.44 -30.90
CA LEU A 827 5.74 -50.36 -31.32
C LEU A 827 4.87 -49.79 -32.45
N ALA A 828 4.57 -48.48 -32.40
CA ALA A 828 3.86 -47.80 -33.48
C ALA A 828 4.66 -47.80 -34.78
N ASP A 829 5.96 -47.51 -34.71
CA ASP A 829 6.84 -47.48 -35.89
C ASP A 829 7.05 -48.90 -36.47
N LYS A 830 7.32 -49.89 -35.61
CA LYS A 830 7.54 -51.29 -36.03
C LYS A 830 6.33 -51.91 -36.73
N ASN A 831 5.13 -51.58 -36.28
CA ASN A 831 3.89 -52.11 -36.85
C ASN A 831 3.24 -51.15 -37.86
N GLN A 832 3.90 -50.03 -38.18
CA GLN A 832 3.39 -48.99 -39.07
C GLN A 832 1.95 -48.59 -38.69
N CYS A 833 1.74 -48.24 -37.42
CA CYS A 833 0.42 -47.83 -36.93
C CYS A 833 0.05 -46.46 -37.46
N ASP A 834 -1.20 -46.31 -37.92
CA ASP A 834 -1.72 -45.06 -38.46
C ASP A 834 -2.21 -44.11 -37.35
N VAL A 835 -2.68 -44.68 -36.23
CA VAL A 835 -3.25 -43.94 -35.11
C VAL A 835 -2.78 -44.48 -33.77
N ILE A 836 -2.35 -43.59 -32.89
CA ILE A 836 -2.12 -43.86 -31.46
C ILE A 836 -3.22 -43.16 -30.65
N MET A 837 -3.99 -43.90 -29.88
CA MET A 837 -5.06 -43.35 -29.04
C MET A 837 -4.76 -43.58 -27.55
N LEU A 838 -4.65 -42.48 -26.80
CA LEU A 838 -4.22 -42.48 -25.41
C LEU A 838 -5.28 -41.82 -24.52
N GLY A 839 -5.55 -42.43 -23.38
CA GLY A 839 -6.26 -41.75 -22.28
C GLY A 839 -5.27 -41.02 -21.38
N ALA A 840 -5.53 -39.77 -21.05
CA ALA A 840 -4.63 -38.97 -20.21
C ALA A 840 -5.39 -38.16 -19.14
N THR A 841 -4.83 -38.11 -17.93
CA THR A 841 -5.35 -37.27 -16.83
C THR A 841 -5.01 -35.80 -17.09
N ARG A 842 -5.76 -34.88 -16.49
CA ARG A 842 -5.45 -33.44 -16.54
C ARG A 842 -4.03 -33.14 -16.04
N GLU A 843 -3.60 -33.81 -14.97
CA GLU A 843 -2.25 -33.69 -14.42
C GLU A 843 -1.21 -34.30 -15.36
N GLY A 844 -1.47 -35.47 -15.93
CA GLY A 844 -0.57 -36.10 -16.90
C GLY A 844 -0.42 -35.31 -18.20
N LEU A 845 -1.41 -34.52 -18.59
CA LEU A 845 -1.33 -33.60 -19.74
C LEU A 845 -0.64 -32.26 -19.40
N LEU A 846 -0.43 -31.92 -18.12
CA LEU A 846 0.03 -30.60 -17.66
C LEU A 846 1.28 -30.63 -16.75
N GLN A 847 1.79 -31.79 -16.33
CA GLN A 847 2.96 -31.94 -15.46
C GLN A 847 4.25 -32.24 -16.25
N GLN A 848 5.34 -31.53 -15.91
CA GLN A 848 6.71 -31.76 -16.43
C GLN A 848 7.65 -32.47 -15.42
N VAL A 849 7.12 -33.14 -14.40
CA VAL A 849 7.95 -33.63 -13.27
C VAL A 849 8.77 -34.86 -13.68
N ILE A 850 10.10 -34.79 -13.48
CA ILE A 850 11.20 -35.80 -13.39
C ILE A 850 11.21 -37.00 -14.36
N SER A 851 10.07 -37.55 -14.77
CA SER A 851 9.91 -38.65 -15.72
C SER A 851 9.28 -38.25 -17.08
N GLY A 852 9.05 -36.95 -17.33
CA GLY A 852 8.48 -36.44 -18.58
C GLY A 852 6.96 -36.63 -18.72
N ASN A 853 6.33 -35.82 -19.58
CA ASN A 853 4.90 -35.96 -19.93
C ASN A 853 4.76 -37.04 -21.02
N ILE A 854 4.36 -38.25 -20.62
CA ILE A 854 4.26 -39.42 -21.52
C ILE A 854 3.35 -39.14 -22.74
N PRO A 855 2.11 -38.62 -22.59
CA PRO A 855 1.27 -38.23 -23.73
C PRO A 855 1.91 -37.23 -24.68
N GLU A 856 2.58 -36.19 -24.16
CA GLU A 856 3.29 -35.18 -24.96
C GLU A 856 4.50 -35.79 -25.67
N GLU A 857 5.26 -36.64 -25.00
CA GLU A 857 6.45 -37.25 -25.56
C GLU A 857 6.14 -38.21 -26.71
N ILE A 858 5.10 -39.04 -26.54
CA ILE A 858 4.55 -39.88 -27.63
C ILE A 858 4.05 -38.97 -28.75
N ALA A 859 3.22 -37.98 -28.42
CA ALA A 859 2.74 -36.99 -29.37
C ALA A 859 3.87 -36.34 -30.16
N ARG A 860 4.97 -35.94 -29.53
CA ARG A 860 6.10 -35.24 -30.17
C ARG A 860 6.88 -36.16 -31.09
N ARG A 861 7.14 -37.41 -30.66
CA ARG A 861 8.04 -38.36 -31.34
C ARG A 861 7.33 -39.23 -32.38
N SER A 862 6.02 -39.42 -32.30
CA SER A 862 5.27 -40.22 -33.27
C SER A 862 5.05 -39.47 -34.59
N ASN A 863 5.22 -40.22 -35.68
CA ASN A 863 5.01 -39.78 -37.07
C ASN A 863 3.60 -40.09 -37.61
N CYS A 864 2.69 -40.60 -36.77
CA CYS A 864 1.32 -40.96 -37.13
C CYS A 864 0.29 -40.07 -36.40
N THR A 865 -1.01 -40.33 -36.58
CA THR A 865 -2.05 -39.53 -35.92
C THR A 865 -2.09 -39.87 -34.43
N VAL A 866 -2.03 -38.87 -33.55
CA VAL A 866 -2.09 -39.09 -32.09
C VAL A 866 -3.37 -38.47 -31.54
N ILE A 867 -4.18 -39.27 -30.85
CA ILE A 867 -5.45 -38.86 -30.24
C ILE A 867 -5.31 -38.95 -28.72
N LEU A 868 -5.49 -37.84 -28.02
CA LEU A 868 -5.49 -37.78 -26.55
C LEU A 868 -6.91 -37.56 -26.04
N VAL A 869 -7.36 -38.40 -25.12
CA VAL A 869 -8.69 -38.33 -24.52
C VAL A 869 -8.58 -37.98 -23.05
N ARG A 870 -9.24 -36.90 -22.65
CA ARG A 870 -9.41 -36.45 -21.28
C ARG A 870 -10.88 -36.50 -20.89
N SER A 871 -11.21 -37.22 -19.81
CA SER A 871 -12.57 -37.26 -19.24
C SER A 871 -13.06 -35.87 -18.80
N ALA A 872 -14.38 -35.72 -18.65
CA ALA A 872 -15.00 -34.52 -18.05
C ALA A 872 -14.54 -34.36 -16.59
N ILE A 873 -14.57 -33.11 -16.08
CA ILE A 873 -14.13 -32.78 -14.70
C ILE A 873 -15.19 -33.18 -13.69
#